data_AF-A0A559LLR5-F1
#
_entry.id   AF-A0A559LLR5-F1
#
_cell.length_a   1.000
_cell.length_b   1.000
_cell.length_c   1.000
_cell.angle_alpha   90.00
_cell.angle_beta   90.00
_cell.angle_gamma   90.00
#
_symmetry.space_group_name_H-M   'P 1'
#
loop_
_entity.id
_entity.type
_entity.pdbx_description
1 polymer ?
#
loop_
_entity_poly.entity_id
_entity_poly.type
_entity_poly.pdbx_seq_one_letter_code
_entity_poly.pdbx_strand_id
1 'polypeptide(L)'
;MENPSSSSVQSLNASGSSRVHVGNSYNITHHHRKGSEQDGAKKYLDALRSTDPRDDKARIEQTNGGLLKDSYVWILESPEFITWRDESEAGRLLWIRGDPGKGKTMLLSGLINELQPLTRLGGAQSSNTISYFFCQATNSGLNNYTAILKGLIYLLAIQHPTVMSHLDDKHDKDHWNSKVSLERTFRKMVDDTTPGEIYLLIDALDECIKDLPLLLALISSMSSRTKWIVTSRNRCEIEELFGQTSSKVALSLELHEDSVSEAVNSYISYRTRQLADRKKLKKSTAEKIHDHLSQNAHGTFLWVALVCQRLERCRAWEIPSQLVQFPQGLNQLYAQMMDQIRESDSCDLYMSVLAVATTVFRPLTFAELIAMESLDIDEETIPDLIVECGSFLTTKGNTVVFVHKSAKDFLLKESSHLLFRSGLAQHQYNLFQRCIAILQSLHKDIYGLFYPGVLLAEALRNCPNPDPLDNIKYACVFWADHMREAYKLFIQDEIMEDFHGADTAHDFIVEKFLFWLEALALCQNLSAAMKALIILRDLLGKEQASYKELIEDALRFLYLFFSVIEDYPLQIYASGLLFSPHNSLIRQRFQQHTSGVFSKLPKVDDDWTPIRSIYEHLPDIHNRARTISFAPSSDLLFVTTSFALFRWHVNQEPMPELVEMINRNSHEKMAPSPDGKWLAFTSSGSKSESAQISAQCALHVRDWNLNRIIWSKELEDRQVLGMGISPDSQCLLVWYDEELELYDIKGAMPQRWPLEPKDRVIRLSFSSDSTWVALNIQRITISTIYVFNLRTGSFV
;
A
#
# COMPACT_ATOMS: atom_id res chain seq x y z
N MET A 1 20.60 7.40 -43.46
CA MET A 1 20.73 8.78 -43.94
C MET A 1 19.36 9.22 -44.44
N GLU A 2 18.67 9.99 -43.63
CA GLU A 2 17.68 11.03 -43.98
C GLU A 2 17.36 11.74 -42.65
N ASN A 3 17.60 13.06 -42.60
CA ASN A 3 17.47 13.93 -41.43
C ASN A 3 15.98 14.22 -41.11
N PRO A 4 15.59 14.42 -39.84
CA PRO A 4 14.44 15.24 -39.52
C PRO A 4 14.86 16.72 -39.39
N SER A 5 14.11 17.54 -40.12
CA SER A 5 14.13 19.01 -40.22
C SER A 5 14.51 19.80 -38.96
N SER A 6 15.66 20.50 -39.01
CA SER A 6 15.92 21.67 -38.19
C SER A 6 15.28 22.90 -38.85
N SER A 7 14.35 23.56 -38.16
CA SER A 7 13.85 24.88 -38.57
C SER A 7 14.92 25.94 -38.31
N SER A 8 15.72 26.26 -39.33
CA SER A 8 16.68 27.38 -39.27
C SER A 8 16.00 28.68 -39.70
N VAL A 9 16.03 29.71 -38.84
CA VAL A 9 15.69 31.09 -39.22
C VAL A 9 16.93 31.70 -39.87
N GLN A 10 16.90 31.94 -41.18
CA GLN A 10 18.09 32.36 -41.93
C GLN A 10 18.43 33.86 -41.84
N SER A 11 17.50 34.75 -41.47
CA SER A 11 17.84 36.15 -41.14
C SER A 11 16.74 36.86 -40.35
N LEU A 12 17.14 37.77 -39.46
CA LEU A 12 16.26 38.66 -38.68
C LEU A 12 16.90 40.04 -38.66
N ASN A 13 16.25 41.03 -39.28
CA ASN A 13 16.71 42.42 -39.25
C ASN A 13 15.76 43.25 -38.37
N ALA A 14 16.31 43.86 -37.32
CA ALA A 14 15.62 44.82 -36.46
C ALA A 14 16.32 46.18 -36.56
N SER A 15 15.54 47.27 -36.70
CA SER A 15 16.04 48.64 -36.63
C SER A 15 15.33 49.41 -35.51
N GLY A 16 16.06 50.28 -34.82
CA GLY A 16 15.61 50.98 -33.62
C GLY A 16 15.86 50.21 -32.31
N SER A 17 15.25 50.66 -31.20
CA SER A 17 15.46 50.17 -29.84
C SER A 17 14.74 48.84 -29.52
N SER A 18 14.72 47.90 -30.46
CA SER A 18 14.05 46.61 -30.29
C SER A 18 14.95 45.61 -29.57
N ARG A 19 14.49 45.05 -28.44
CA ARG A 19 15.12 43.90 -27.78
C ARG A 19 14.53 42.60 -28.31
N VAL A 20 15.32 41.85 -29.08
CA VAL A 20 14.98 40.49 -29.50
C VAL A 20 15.54 39.50 -28.50
N HIS A 21 14.69 38.73 -27.84
CA HIS A 21 15.11 37.60 -27.01
C HIS A 21 14.78 36.31 -27.78
N VAL A 22 15.80 35.66 -28.31
CA VAL A 22 15.68 34.31 -28.87
C VAL A 22 15.73 33.37 -27.68
N GLY A 23 14.57 32.80 -27.32
CA GLY A 23 14.46 31.87 -26.20
C GLY A 23 15.42 30.70 -26.37
N ASN A 24 16.11 30.34 -25.29
CA ASN A 24 16.89 29.11 -25.23
C ASN A 24 15.97 27.93 -25.58
N SER A 25 16.16 27.34 -26.76
CA SER A 25 15.73 25.97 -27.00
C SER A 25 16.54 25.09 -26.05
N TYR A 26 15.94 24.72 -24.92
CA TYR A 26 16.40 23.59 -24.14
C TYR A 26 16.15 22.33 -24.98
N ASN A 27 17.05 22.02 -25.90
CA ASN A 27 17.30 20.63 -26.21
C ASN A 27 17.85 20.02 -24.92
N ILE A 28 17.00 19.31 -24.19
CA ILE A 28 17.43 18.46 -23.09
C ILE A 28 18.19 17.29 -23.73
N THR A 29 19.44 17.52 -24.11
CA THR A 29 20.43 16.46 -24.13
C THR A 29 20.70 16.14 -22.67
N HIS A 30 20.11 15.04 -22.17
CA HIS A 30 20.47 14.44 -20.90
C HIS A 30 21.96 14.06 -20.94
N HIS A 31 22.84 14.99 -20.58
CA HIS A 31 24.13 14.63 -20.04
C HIS A 31 23.89 14.15 -18.61
N HIS A 32 23.63 12.84 -18.48
CA HIS A 32 23.72 12.17 -17.19
C HIS A 32 25.14 12.37 -16.64
N ARG A 33 25.27 13.33 -15.72
CA ARG A 33 26.33 13.32 -14.73
C ARG A 33 26.15 12.01 -13.97
N LYS A 34 27.05 11.05 -14.15
CA LYS A 34 27.11 9.83 -13.34
C LYS A 34 27.19 10.27 -11.88
N GLY A 35 26.06 10.23 -11.16
CA GLY A 35 26.06 10.26 -9.71
C GLY A 35 26.82 9.02 -9.22
N SER A 36 27.59 9.16 -8.15
CA SER A 36 28.26 8.04 -7.50
C SER A 36 27.21 6.99 -7.10
N GLU A 37 27.57 5.70 -7.15
CA GLU A 37 26.69 4.57 -6.75
C GLU A 37 26.06 4.74 -5.35
N GLN A 38 26.71 5.51 -4.47
CA GLN A 38 26.18 5.89 -3.14
C GLN A 38 24.90 6.75 -3.19
N ASP A 39 24.71 7.61 -4.20
CA ASP A 39 23.50 8.45 -4.32
C ASP A 39 22.29 7.66 -4.82
N GLY A 40 22.52 6.62 -5.63
CA GLY A 40 21.46 5.73 -6.12
C GLY A 40 20.89 4.83 -5.02
N ALA A 41 21.76 4.18 -4.24
CA ALA A 41 21.37 3.30 -3.14
C ALA A 41 20.53 4.02 -2.07
N LYS A 42 20.89 5.28 -1.76
CA LYS A 42 20.15 6.10 -0.79
C LYS A 42 18.72 6.37 -1.27
N LYS A 43 18.55 6.71 -2.55
CA LYS A 43 17.23 6.95 -3.16
C LYS A 43 16.31 5.72 -3.09
N TYR A 44 16.85 4.51 -3.28
CA TYR A 44 16.08 3.27 -3.17
C TYR A 44 15.65 2.95 -1.75
N LEU A 45 16.57 3.13 -0.79
CA LEU A 45 16.24 2.98 0.63
C LEU A 45 15.19 3.99 1.08
N ASP A 46 15.25 5.23 0.59
CA ASP A 46 14.25 6.26 0.89
C ASP A 46 12.87 5.90 0.31
N ALA A 47 12.79 5.30 -0.89
CA ALA A 47 11.54 4.86 -1.51
C ALA A 47 10.90 3.63 -0.83
N LEU A 48 11.72 2.79 -0.21
CA LEU A 48 11.31 1.64 0.61
C LEU A 48 10.89 2.04 2.02
N ARG A 49 11.39 3.16 2.54
CA ARG A 49 11.20 3.57 3.94
C ARG A 49 9.84 4.22 4.16
N SER A 50 8.79 3.41 4.29
CA SER A 50 7.50 3.86 4.83
C SER A 50 7.59 4.16 6.34
N THR A 51 8.31 3.32 7.07
CA THR A 51 8.81 3.53 8.45
C THR A 51 10.16 2.83 8.59
N ASP A 52 10.89 3.08 9.69
CA ASP A 52 12.01 2.23 10.10
C ASP A 52 11.54 1.25 11.18
N PRO A 53 11.47 -0.06 10.93
CA PRO A 53 10.94 -1.00 11.91
C PRO A 53 11.77 -1.05 13.20
N ARG A 54 13.06 -0.65 13.18
CA ARG A 54 13.89 -0.57 14.40
C ARG A 54 13.45 0.57 15.30
N ASP A 55 13.14 1.72 14.71
CA ASP A 55 12.60 2.88 15.43
C ASP A 55 11.20 2.54 15.97
N ASP A 56 10.41 1.79 15.20
CA ASP A 56 9.11 1.29 15.66
C ASP A 56 9.23 0.36 16.86
N LYS A 57 10.15 -0.61 16.83
CA LYS A 57 10.44 -1.51 17.97
C LYS A 57 10.88 -0.73 19.20
N ALA A 58 11.89 0.13 19.07
CA ALA A 58 12.42 0.91 20.18
C ALA A 58 11.34 1.79 20.82
N ARG A 59 10.51 2.42 19.98
CA ARG A 59 9.37 3.22 20.43
C ARG A 59 8.32 2.37 21.14
N ILE A 60 7.92 1.22 20.57
CA ILE A 60 6.94 0.31 21.19
C ILE A 60 7.43 -0.13 22.59
N GLU A 61 8.70 -0.47 22.72
CA GLU A 61 9.29 -0.83 24.02
C GLU A 61 9.23 0.34 25.00
N GLN A 62 9.61 1.56 24.58
CA GLN A 62 9.55 2.74 25.43
C GLN A 62 8.13 3.09 25.87
N THR A 63 7.17 3.10 24.95
CA THR A 63 5.76 3.44 25.24
C THR A 63 5.12 2.43 26.21
N ASN A 64 5.54 1.17 26.20
CA ASN A 64 5.01 0.12 27.07
C ASN A 64 5.75 -0.04 28.42
N GLY A 65 6.66 0.89 28.75
CA GLY A 65 7.40 0.89 30.02
C GLY A 65 8.67 0.03 30.04
N GLY A 66 9.19 -0.30 28.85
CA GLY A 66 10.36 -1.14 28.63
C GLY A 66 10.01 -2.61 28.35
N LEU A 67 11.00 -3.37 27.91
CA LEU A 67 10.88 -4.80 27.69
C LEU A 67 11.36 -5.56 28.93
N LEU A 68 10.44 -6.24 29.62
CA LEU A 68 10.76 -7.06 30.79
C LEU A 68 11.02 -8.51 30.38
N LYS A 69 12.25 -8.98 30.62
CA LYS A 69 12.68 -10.35 30.26
C LYS A 69 11.79 -11.43 30.88
N ASP A 70 11.48 -11.28 32.16
CA ASP A 70 10.68 -12.25 32.92
C ASP A 70 9.25 -12.38 32.38
N SER A 71 8.78 -11.42 31.57
CA SER A 71 7.44 -11.44 30.96
C SER A 71 7.36 -12.14 29.61
N TYR A 72 8.48 -12.51 28.99
CA TYR A 72 8.47 -13.24 27.71
C TYR A 72 9.30 -14.52 27.71
N VAL A 73 10.24 -14.70 28.66
CA VAL A 73 11.21 -15.81 28.63
C VAL A 73 10.57 -17.20 28.61
N TRP A 74 9.39 -17.34 29.21
CA TRP A 74 8.63 -18.59 29.23
C TRP A 74 8.37 -19.17 27.83
N ILE A 75 8.26 -18.33 26.79
CA ILE A 75 8.02 -18.83 25.43
C ILE A 75 9.23 -19.58 24.88
N LEU A 76 10.44 -19.27 25.34
CA LEU A 76 11.66 -19.95 24.87
C LEU A 76 11.70 -21.42 25.28
N GLU A 77 10.92 -21.78 26.29
CA GLU A 77 10.79 -23.12 26.86
C GLU A 77 9.50 -23.81 26.39
N SER A 78 8.65 -23.13 25.59
CA SER A 78 7.42 -23.76 25.12
C SER A 78 7.73 -24.84 24.08
N PRO A 79 7.00 -25.99 24.13
CA PRO A 79 7.17 -27.06 23.15
C PRO A 79 7.03 -26.56 21.70
N GLU A 80 6.07 -25.66 21.46
CA GLU A 80 5.80 -25.09 20.15
C GLU A 80 6.96 -24.26 19.63
N PHE A 81 7.58 -23.43 20.46
CA PHE A 81 8.73 -22.62 20.07
C PHE A 81 9.94 -23.51 19.80
N ILE A 82 10.18 -24.53 20.63
CA ILE A 82 11.28 -25.49 20.46
C ILE A 82 11.10 -26.27 19.15
N THR A 83 9.91 -26.80 18.88
CA THR A 83 9.59 -27.48 17.62
C THR A 83 9.84 -26.56 16.42
N TRP A 84 9.38 -25.31 16.46
CA TRP A 84 9.65 -24.35 15.38
C TRP A 84 11.14 -24.02 15.21
N ARG A 85 11.88 -23.89 16.31
CA ARG A 85 13.31 -23.53 16.28
C ARG A 85 14.18 -24.69 15.80
N ASP A 86 13.89 -25.91 16.22
CA ASP A 86 14.82 -27.04 16.06
C ASP A 86 14.41 -28.00 14.92
N GLU A 87 13.13 -28.08 14.56
CA GLU A 87 12.66 -29.01 13.51
C GLU A 87 12.63 -28.35 12.12
N SER A 88 13.50 -28.80 11.22
CA SER A 88 13.70 -28.19 9.89
C SER A 88 12.56 -28.43 8.88
N GLU A 89 11.76 -29.48 9.04
CA GLU A 89 10.71 -29.87 8.07
C GLU A 89 9.28 -29.50 8.54
N ALA A 90 9.03 -29.49 9.86
CA ALA A 90 7.69 -29.31 10.44
C ALA A 90 7.40 -27.89 10.96
N GLY A 91 8.42 -27.05 11.18
CA GLY A 91 8.29 -25.82 11.94
C GLY A 91 8.79 -24.56 11.23
N ARG A 92 8.24 -24.23 10.05
CA ARG A 92 8.67 -23.03 9.28
C ARG A 92 7.89 -21.78 9.63
N LEU A 93 6.66 -21.95 10.14
CA LEU A 93 5.81 -20.86 10.58
C LEU A 93 5.41 -21.06 12.04
N LEU A 94 5.80 -20.15 12.92
CA LEU A 94 5.27 -20.03 14.28
C LEU A 94 4.19 -18.95 14.29
N TRP A 95 2.96 -19.35 14.53
CA TRP A 95 1.83 -18.45 14.68
C TRP A 95 1.46 -18.29 16.15
N ILE A 96 1.73 -17.10 16.70
CA ILE A 96 1.41 -16.75 18.09
C ILE A 96 0.09 -15.98 18.10
N ARG A 97 -0.96 -16.61 18.60
CA ARG A 97 -2.30 -16.00 18.65
C ARG A 97 -2.74 -15.72 20.08
N GLY A 98 -3.52 -14.67 20.23
CA GLY A 98 -4.27 -14.46 21.45
C GLY A 98 -5.02 -13.15 21.53
N ASP A 99 -5.75 -12.96 22.61
CA ASP A 99 -6.65 -11.86 22.83
C ASP A 99 -5.93 -10.50 23.01
N PRO A 100 -6.64 -9.38 22.83
CA PRO A 100 -6.06 -8.05 22.99
C PRO A 100 -5.46 -7.85 24.39
N GLY A 101 -4.29 -7.23 24.48
CA GLY A 101 -3.65 -6.91 25.76
C GLY A 101 -2.92 -8.07 26.46
N LYS A 102 -2.85 -9.27 25.85
CA LYS A 102 -2.08 -10.43 26.36
C LYS A 102 -0.56 -10.37 26.11
N GLY A 103 -0.03 -9.25 25.58
CA GLY A 103 1.41 -9.02 25.48
C GLY A 103 2.12 -9.52 24.22
N LYS A 104 1.38 -9.93 23.17
CA LYS A 104 1.94 -10.44 21.89
C LYS A 104 3.08 -9.59 21.32
N THR A 105 2.88 -8.28 21.20
CA THR A 105 3.87 -7.33 20.66
C THR A 105 5.15 -7.29 21.49
N MET A 106 5.04 -7.29 22.82
CA MET A 106 6.19 -7.30 23.72
C MET A 106 6.90 -8.65 23.68
N LEU A 107 6.15 -9.73 23.56
CA LEU A 107 6.67 -11.08 23.39
C LEU A 107 7.46 -11.20 22.08
N LEU A 108 6.94 -10.71 20.95
CA LEU A 108 7.67 -10.69 19.68
C LEU A 108 8.93 -9.83 19.77
N SER A 109 8.87 -8.69 20.45
CA SER A 109 10.03 -7.82 20.68
C SER A 109 11.13 -8.54 21.49
N GLY A 110 10.74 -9.33 22.48
CA GLY A 110 11.64 -10.23 23.23
C GLY A 110 12.26 -11.31 22.35
N LEU A 111 11.46 -11.97 21.51
CA LEU A 111 11.97 -12.96 20.56
C LEU A 111 12.97 -12.37 19.57
N ILE A 112 12.71 -11.17 19.04
CA ILE A 112 13.65 -10.45 18.17
C ILE A 112 15.00 -10.27 18.88
N ASN A 113 14.98 -9.87 20.15
CA ASN A 113 16.21 -9.72 20.92
C ASN A 113 16.93 -11.06 21.12
N GLU A 114 16.21 -12.14 21.49
CA GLU A 114 16.86 -13.41 21.78
C GLU A 114 17.43 -14.11 20.53
N LEU A 115 16.85 -13.87 19.35
CA LEU A 115 17.27 -14.44 18.06
C LEU A 115 18.49 -13.74 17.43
N GLN A 116 18.90 -12.57 17.91
CA GLN A 116 20.04 -11.82 17.35
C GLN A 116 21.36 -12.61 17.41
N PRO A 117 22.32 -12.39 16.50
CA PRO A 117 23.57 -13.14 16.44
C PRO A 117 24.46 -13.07 17.71
N LEU A 118 24.21 -12.13 18.62
CA LEU A 118 25.00 -11.90 19.84
C LEU A 118 24.27 -12.30 21.12
N THR A 119 23.09 -12.91 21.01
CA THR A 119 22.21 -13.20 22.16
C THR A 119 22.12 -14.68 22.46
N ARG A 120 21.31 -15.08 23.44
CA ARG A 120 21.31 -16.47 23.98
C ARG A 120 21.08 -17.55 22.91
N LEU A 121 20.30 -17.24 21.87
CA LEU A 121 19.98 -18.20 20.81
C LEU A 121 20.89 -18.05 19.57
N GLY A 122 21.45 -16.86 19.32
CA GLY A 122 22.43 -16.63 18.27
C GLY A 122 23.84 -16.95 18.77
N GLY A 123 24.39 -18.10 18.38
CA GLY A 123 25.77 -18.43 18.72
C GLY A 123 26.77 -17.43 18.10
N ALA A 124 27.96 -17.27 18.67
CA ALA A 124 29.02 -16.39 18.17
C ALA A 124 29.52 -16.69 16.72
N GLN A 125 28.96 -17.72 16.07
CA GLN A 125 29.25 -18.18 14.71
C GLN A 125 28.01 -18.23 13.80
N SER A 126 26.80 -17.86 14.27
CA SER A 126 25.57 -17.93 13.46
C SER A 126 25.36 -16.66 12.63
N SER A 127 25.36 -16.78 11.31
CA SER A 127 25.01 -15.70 10.36
C SER A 127 23.49 -15.60 10.18
N ASN A 128 22.76 -15.34 11.27
CA ASN A 128 21.29 -15.25 11.23
C ASN A 128 20.87 -13.84 10.82
N THR A 129 20.02 -13.75 9.80
CA THR A 129 19.45 -12.47 9.35
C THR A 129 18.06 -12.30 9.91
N ILE A 130 17.76 -11.15 10.50
CA ILE A 130 16.44 -10.92 11.11
C ILE A 130 15.80 -9.70 10.46
N SER A 131 14.64 -9.90 9.84
CA SER A 131 13.81 -8.80 9.35
C SER A 131 12.43 -8.86 9.98
N TYR A 132 11.91 -7.70 10.38
CA TYR A 132 10.65 -7.63 11.10
C TYR A 132 9.84 -6.40 10.76
N PHE A 133 8.52 -6.50 10.92
CA PHE A 133 7.59 -5.40 10.71
C PHE A 133 6.51 -5.39 11.80
N PHE A 134 6.16 -4.20 12.28
CA PHE A 134 5.09 -4.01 13.25
C PHE A 134 3.90 -3.36 12.57
N CYS A 135 2.81 -4.11 12.38
CA CYS A 135 1.55 -3.49 11.97
C CYS A 135 1.07 -2.55 13.08
N GLN A 136 0.47 -1.42 12.69
CA GLN A 136 0.04 -0.38 13.60
C GLN A 136 -1.40 -0.01 13.29
N ALA A 137 -2.36 -0.57 14.03
CA ALA A 137 -3.80 -0.47 13.84
C ALA A 137 -4.33 0.92 13.49
N THR A 138 -3.66 1.95 14.01
CA THR A 138 -4.05 3.34 13.87
C THR A 138 -3.66 3.95 12.52
N ASN A 139 -2.77 3.32 11.74
CA ASN A 139 -2.30 3.83 10.44
C ASN A 139 -2.59 2.88 9.28
N SER A 140 -3.73 3.09 8.59
CA SER A 140 -4.14 2.29 7.42
C SER A 140 -3.14 2.35 6.25
N GLY A 141 -2.36 3.42 6.14
CA GLY A 141 -1.30 3.57 5.14
C GLY A 141 -0.12 2.61 5.35
N LEU A 142 0.08 2.12 6.56
CA LEU A 142 1.14 1.17 6.92
C LEU A 142 0.64 -0.28 7.06
N ASN A 143 -0.68 -0.48 7.10
CA ASN A 143 -1.31 -1.78 7.35
C ASN A 143 -1.82 -2.44 6.08
N ASN A 144 -0.93 -2.59 5.11
CA ASN A 144 -1.23 -3.26 3.84
C ASN A 144 -0.03 -4.09 3.38
N TYR A 145 -0.30 -5.03 2.48
CA TYR A 145 0.72 -5.93 1.92
C TYR A 145 1.98 -5.21 1.44
N THR A 146 1.82 -4.14 0.66
CA THR A 146 2.93 -3.35 0.10
C THR A 146 3.81 -2.74 1.19
N ALA A 147 3.21 -2.12 2.21
CA ALA A 147 3.96 -1.49 3.30
C ALA A 147 4.75 -2.50 4.14
N ILE A 148 4.15 -3.67 4.43
CA ILE A 148 4.79 -4.75 5.17
C ILE A 148 6.02 -5.26 4.40
N LEU A 149 5.87 -5.54 3.10
CA LEU A 149 6.99 -5.97 2.26
C LEU A 149 8.08 -4.91 2.16
N LYS A 150 7.73 -3.64 1.95
CA LYS A 150 8.68 -2.53 1.93
C LYS A 150 9.53 -2.50 3.20
N GLY A 151 8.90 -2.60 4.37
CA GLY A 151 9.61 -2.62 5.65
C GLY A 151 10.52 -3.82 5.84
N LEU A 152 10.08 -5.01 5.42
CA LEU A 152 10.91 -6.23 5.48
C LEU A 152 12.12 -6.15 4.53
N ILE A 153 11.91 -5.69 3.30
CA ILE A 153 12.97 -5.49 2.29
C ILE A 153 13.97 -4.44 2.78
N TYR A 154 13.49 -3.32 3.30
CA TYR A 154 14.32 -2.24 3.83
C TYR A 154 15.29 -2.74 4.90
N LEU A 155 14.82 -3.53 5.87
CA LEU A 155 15.70 -4.09 6.90
C LEU A 155 16.70 -5.12 6.37
N LEU A 156 16.29 -5.97 5.42
CA LEU A 156 17.20 -6.91 4.77
C LEU A 156 18.32 -6.17 4.01
N ALA A 157 17.95 -5.14 3.26
CA ALA A 157 18.86 -4.33 2.46
C ALA A 157 19.89 -3.57 3.32
N ILE A 158 19.48 -3.05 4.47
CA ILE A 158 20.38 -2.37 5.40
C ILE A 158 21.37 -3.33 6.05
N GLN A 159 20.92 -4.54 6.41
CA GLN A 159 21.76 -5.53 7.08
C GLN A 159 22.75 -6.19 6.13
N HIS A 160 22.35 -6.41 4.88
CA HIS A 160 23.15 -7.05 3.86
C HIS A 160 23.22 -6.18 2.60
N PRO A 161 24.20 -5.27 2.51
CA PRO A 161 24.35 -4.42 1.33
C PRO A 161 24.54 -5.21 0.02
N THR A 162 24.98 -6.47 0.09
CA THR A 162 25.12 -7.37 -1.06
C THR A 162 23.79 -7.71 -1.72
N VAL A 163 22.69 -7.84 -0.97
CA VAL A 163 21.35 -8.03 -1.56
C VAL A 163 20.77 -6.74 -2.13
N MET A 164 21.42 -5.58 -1.95
CA MET A 164 21.02 -4.34 -2.64
C MET A 164 21.21 -4.44 -4.16
N SER A 165 22.05 -5.35 -4.67
CA SER A 165 22.13 -5.60 -6.11
C SER A 165 20.81 -6.09 -6.70
N HIS A 166 19.93 -6.68 -5.88
CA HIS A 166 18.58 -7.08 -6.31
C HIS A 166 17.59 -5.91 -6.32
N LEU A 167 17.94 -4.77 -5.70
CA LEU A 167 17.15 -3.53 -5.73
C LEU A 167 17.48 -2.67 -6.96
N ASP A 168 18.61 -2.93 -7.63
CA ASP A 168 19.17 -2.13 -8.71
C ASP A 168 18.52 -2.45 -10.08
N ASP A 169 17.19 -2.46 -10.14
CA ASP A 169 16.45 -2.37 -11.40
C ASP A 169 16.30 -0.88 -11.75
N LYS A 170 17.24 -0.39 -12.55
CA LYS A 170 17.61 1.04 -12.67
C LYS A 170 16.55 2.03 -13.21
N HIS A 171 15.31 1.64 -13.49
CA HIS A 171 14.48 2.41 -14.44
C HIS A 171 12.99 2.62 -14.11
N ASP A 172 12.51 2.45 -12.87
CA ASP A 172 11.13 2.85 -12.59
C ASP A 172 10.91 3.45 -11.19
N LYS A 173 10.33 4.66 -11.12
CA LYS A 173 9.93 5.30 -9.86
C LYS A 173 8.74 4.56 -9.22
N ASP A 174 7.93 3.85 -10.02
CA ASP A 174 6.72 3.14 -9.57
C ASP A 174 6.95 1.68 -9.15
N HIS A 175 8.18 1.16 -9.33
CA HIS A 175 8.57 -0.22 -8.97
C HIS A 175 8.21 -0.59 -7.52
N TRP A 176 8.35 0.36 -6.60
CA TRP A 176 8.10 0.15 -5.17
C TRP A 176 6.62 0.22 -4.79
N ASN A 177 5.73 0.69 -5.66
CA ASN A 177 4.29 0.74 -5.38
C ASN A 177 3.52 -0.43 -5.98
N SER A 178 4.16 -1.20 -6.87
CA SER A 178 3.63 -2.45 -7.39
C SER A 178 3.78 -3.59 -6.39
N LYS A 179 2.67 -4.30 -6.14
CA LYS A 179 2.65 -5.45 -5.21
C LYS A 179 3.54 -6.58 -5.69
N VAL A 180 3.52 -6.83 -7.00
CA VAL A 180 4.16 -8.00 -7.62
C VAL A 180 5.66 -7.77 -7.78
N SER A 181 6.06 -6.54 -8.13
CA SER A 181 7.47 -6.17 -8.20
C SER A 181 8.15 -6.21 -6.83
N LEU A 182 7.45 -5.75 -5.78
CA LEU A 182 7.91 -5.88 -4.39
C LEU A 182 8.04 -7.34 -3.97
N GLU A 183 7.03 -8.16 -4.22
CA GLU A 183 7.05 -9.58 -3.85
C GLU A 183 8.20 -10.32 -4.56
N ARG A 184 8.39 -10.08 -5.85
CA ARG A 184 9.50 -10.67 -6.62
C ARG A 184 10.86 -10.25 -6.05
N THR A 185 11.02 -8.96 -5.74
CA THR A 185 12.26 -8.44 -5.14
C THR A 185 12.51 -9.09 -3.78
N PHE A 186 11.48 -9.18 -2.95
CA PHE A 186 11.54 -9.84 -1.66
C PHE A 186 11.94 -11.31 -1.78
N ARG A 187 11.27 -12.08 -2.66
CA ARG A 187 11.61 -13.49 -2.93
C ARG A 187 13.07 -13.66 -3.38
N LYS A 188 13.56 -12.82 -4.30
CA LYS A 188 14.97 -12.85 -4.75
C LYS A 188 15.96 -12.63 -3.60
N MET A 189 15.69 -11.65 -2.73
CA MET A 189 16.55 -11.37 -1.57
C MET A 189 16.56 -12.51 -0.55
N VAL A 190 15.40 -13.16 -0.39
CA VAL A 190 15.22 -14.28 0.54
C VAL A 190 15.83 -15.59 0.03
N ASP A 191 15.79 -15.82 -1.29
CA ASP A 191 16.35 -17.03 -1.92
C ASP A 191 17.87 -16.94 -2.14
N ASP A 192 18.46 -15.74 -2.06
CA ASP A 192 19.90 -15.53 -2.05
C ASP A 192 20.56 -16.32 -0.90
N THR A 193 21.71 -16.97 -1.16
CA THR A 193 22.43 -17.76 -0.15
C THR A 193 23.28 -16.90 0.78
N THR A 194 23.55 -15.64 0.41
CA THR A 194 24.39 -14.70 1.15
C THR A 194 23.88 -14.41 2.58
N PRO A 195 22.57 -14.22 2.82
CA PRO A 195 22.05 -13.89 4.16
C PRO A 195 21.96 -15.06 5.16
N GLY A 196 22.39 -16.28 4.80
CA GLY A 196 22.27 -17.46 5.67
C GLY A 196 20.81 -17.83 5.96
N GLU A 197 20.50 -18.24 7.20
CA GLU A 197 19.13 -18.48 7.65
C GLU A 197 18.43 -17.14 7.97
N ILE A 198 17.21 -16.96 7.46
CA ILE A 198 16.47 -15.69 7.58
C ILE A 198 15.25 -15.88 8.47
N TYR A 199 15.18 -15.08 9.53
CA TYR A 199 14.04 -14.95 10.44
C TYR A 199 13.19 -13.76 10.02
N LEU A 200 11.93 -14.02 9.69
CA LEU A 200 10.97 -13.02 9.24
C LEU A 200 9.86 -12.90 10.28
N LEU A 201 9.68 -11.72 10.86
CA LEU A 201 8.73 -11.53 11.95
C LEU A 201 7.69 -10.45 11.62
N ILE A 202 6.41 -10.74 11.83
CA ILE A 202 5.32 -9.76 11.64
C ILE A 202 4.48 -9.69 12.92
N ASP A 203 4.43 -8.51 13.54
CA ASP A 203 3.52 -8.25 14.64
C ASP A 203 2.13 -7.84 14.14
N ALA A 204 1.09 -8.31 14.84
CA ALA A 204 -0.30 -7.92 14.67
C ALA A 204 -0.80 -8.07 13.22
N LEU A 205 -0.60 -9.26 12.64
CA LEU A 205 -0.96 -9.61 11.27
C LEU A 205 -2.43 -9.34 10.94
N ASP A 206 -3.34 -9.48 11.91
CA ASP A 206 -4.77 -9.18 11.78
C ASP A 206 -5.08 -7.69 11.60
N GLU A 207 -4.08 -6.82 11.70
CA GLU A 207 -4.20 -5.40 11.42
C GLU A 207 -3.98 -5.07 9.96
N CYS A 208 -3.48 -5.98 9.12
CA CYS A 208 -3.39 -5.80 7.68
C CYS A 208 -4.81 -5.75 7.06
N ILE A 209 -5.25 -4.55 6.66
CA ILE A 209 -6.63 -4.29 6.24
C ILE A 209 -6.80 -4.58 4.74
N LYS A 210 -5.73 -4.43 3.96
CA LYS A 210 -5.75 -4.60 2.50
C LYS A 210 -4.80 -5.71 2.07
N ASP A 211 -5.32 -6.65 1.29
CA ASP A 211 -4.55 -7.76 0.68
C ASP A 211 -3.99 -8.79 1.68
N LEU A 212 -4.61 -8.94 2.86
CA LEU A 212 -4.24 -9.95 3.85
C LEU A 212 -4.18 -11.38 3.26
N PRO A 213 -5.12 -11.84 2.38
CA PRO A 213 -5.00 -13.16 1.76
C PRO A 213 -3.72 -13.35 0.93
N LEU A 214 -3.24 -12.30 0.25
CA LEU A 214 -1.98 -12.34 -0.50
C LEU A 214 -0.79 -12.47 0.46
N LEU A 215 -0.81 -11.74 1.58
CA LEU A 215 0.23 -11.85 2.61
C LEU A 215 0.29 -13.26 3.21
N LEU A 216 -0.87 -13.83 3.53
CA LEU A 216 -0.97 -15.19 4.08
C LEU A 216 -0.47 -16.22 3.07
N ALA A 217 -0.85 -16.10 1.80
CA ALA A 217 -0.35 -16.97 0.72
C ALA A 217 1.17 -16.84 0.53
N LEU A 218 1.73 -15.63 0.65
CA LEU A 218 3.18 -15.42 0.61
C LEU A 218 3.86 -16.17 1.75
N ILE A 219 3.43 -15.94 3.00
CA ILE A 219 4.00 -16.59 4.19
C ILE A 219 3.96 -18.12 4.06
N SER A 220 2.85 -18.67 3.55
CA SER A 220 2.67 -20.11 3.36
C SER A 220 3.46 -20.72 2.19
N SER A 221 3.96 -19.91 1.24
CA SER A 221 4.62 -20.39 0.01
C SER A 221 6.15 -20.26 0.00
N MET A 222 6.75 -19.75 1.07
CA MET A 222 8.18 -19.43 1.13
C MET A 222 9.11 -20.62 1.38
N SER A 223 10.37 -20.45 0.98
CA SER A 223 11.40 -21.49 0.87
C SER A 223 11.82 -22.10 2.21
N SER A 224 12.44 -23.28 2.15
CA SER A 224 13.00 -24.02 3.28
C SER A 224 14.15 -23.33 4.03
N ARG A 225 14.53 -22.10 3.66
CA ARG A 225 15.57 -21.31 4.35
C ARG A 225 15.00 -20.17 5.19
N THR A 226 13.71 -19.91 5.10
CA THR A 226 13.02 -18.91 5.92
C THR A 226 12.35 -19.54 7.12
N LYS A 227 12.36 -18.80 8.22
CA LYS A 227 11.51 -19.08 9.38
C LYS A 227 10.68 -17.85 9.71
N TRP A 228 9.37 -18.06 9.79
CA TRP A 228 8.41 -17.02 10.08
C TRP A 228 7.96 -17.08 11.54
N ILE A 229 7.85 -15.92 12.18
CA ILE A 229 7.07 -15.74 13.41
C ILE A 229 6.04 -14.65 13.15
N VAL A 230 4.77 -14.98 13.31
CA VAL A 230 3.68 -14.02 13.14
C VAL A 230 2.82 -13.97 14.39
N THR A 231 2.43 -12.76 14.81
CA THR A 231 1.45 -12.59 15.88
C THR A 231 0.13 -12.12 15.32
N SER A 232 -1.00 -12.56 15.91
CA SER A 232 -2.30 -12.02 15.56
C SER A 232 -3.32 -12.21 16.69
N ARG A 233 -4.50 -11.59 16.55
CA ARG A 233 -5.70 -11.99 17.28
C ARG A 233 -6.27 -13.31 16.76
N ASN A 234 -7.18 -13.89 17.53
CA ASN A 234 -7.96 -15.07 17.18
C ASN A 234 -8.98 -14.73 16.07
N ARG A 235 -8.58 -14.81 14.80
CA ARG A 235 -9.44 -14.59 13.63
C ARG A 235 -9.60 -15.87 12.80
N CYS A 236 -10.85 -16.25 12.51
CA CYS A 236 -11.17 -17.44 11.73
C CYS A 236 -10.51 -17.43 10.34
N GLU A 237 -10.53 -16.28 9.65
CA GLU A 237 -9.93 -16.13 8.31
C GLU A 237 -8.43 -16.48 8.29
N ILE A 238 -7.69 -16.09 9.33
CA ILE A 238 -6.25 -16.41 9.47
C ILE A 238 -6.08 -17.89 9.79
N GLU A 239 -6.92 -18.43 10.67
CA GLU A 239 -6.90 -19.84 11.07
C GLU A 239 -7.17 -20.78 9.89
N GLU A 240 -8.15 -20.45 9.05
CA GLU A 240 -8.55 -21.23 7.87
C GLU A 240 -7.43 -21.29 6.82
N LEU A 241 -6.82 -20.15 6.48
CA LEU A 241 -5.75 -20.07 5.49
C LEU A 241 -4.47 -20.76 5.99
N PHE A 242 -4.08 -20.50 7.23
CA PHE A 242 -2.95 -21.20 7.84
C PHE A 242 -3.24 -22.67 8.14
N GLY A 243 -4.51 -23.09 8.23
CA GLY A 243 -4.90 -24.50 8.34
C GLY A 243 -4.45 -25.34 7.14
N GLN A 244 -4.24 -24.71 5.98
CA GLN A 244 -3.81 -25.36 4.75
C GLN A 244 -2.28 -25.54 4.66
N THR A 245 -1.52 -24.99 5.62
CA THR A 245 -0.05 -25.03 5.63
C THR A 245 0.45 -26.20 6.48
N SER A 246 1.20 -27.13 5.86
CA SER A 246 1.68 -28.36 6.53
C SER A 246 2.80 -28.15 7.56
N SER A 247 3.54 -27.04 7.49
CA SER A 247 4.70 -26.75 8.36
C SER A 247 4.45 -25.61 9.34
N LYS A 248 3.24 -25.57 9.92
CA LYS A 248 2.79 -24.55 10.89
C LYS A 248 2.77 -25.11 12.31
N VAL A 249 3.32 -24.32 13.23
CA VAL A 249 3.14 -24.48 14.67
C VAL A 249 2.32 -23.31 15.19
N ALA A 250 1.21 -23.59 15.89
CA ALA A 250 0.35 -22.56 16.46
C ALA A 250 0.47 -22.55 17.99
N LEU A 251 0.82 -21.40 18.56
CA LEU A 251 0.86 -21.17 20.00
C LEU A 251 -0.29 -20.22 20.37
N SER A 252 -1.22 -20.68 21.21
CA SER A 252 -2.31 -19.85 21.74
C SER A 252 -1.98 -19.40 23.15
N LEU A 253 -1.99 -18.09 23.38
CA LEU A 253 -1.77 -17.52 24.71
C LEU A 253 -2.88 -17.90 25.70
N GLU A 254 -4.08 -18.24 25.21
CA GLU A 254 -5.19 -18.72 26.04
C GLU A 254 -4.97 -20.15 26.53
N LEU A 255 -4.35 -21.02 25.70
CA LEU A 255 -4.02 -22.39 26.11
C LEU A 255 -2.81 -22.45 27.06
N HIS A 256 -2.05 -21.36 27.14
CA HIS A 256 -0.90 -21.18 28.03
C HIS A 256 -1.22 -20.19 29.18
N GLU A 257 -2.44 -20.24 29.72
CA GLU A 257 -2.95 -19.29 30.73
C GLU A 257 -2.06 -19.21 31.99
N ASP A 258 -1.53 -20.33 32.47
CA ASP A 258 -0.65 -20.36 33.66
C ASP A 258 0.65 -19.59 33.41
N SER A 259 1.33 -19.87 32.30
CA SER A 259 2.57 -19.19 31.89
C SER A 259 2.35 -17.69 31.65
N VAL A 260 1.24 -17.33 31.01
CA VAL A 260 0.86 -15.93 30.79
C VAL A 260 0.57 -15.24 32.13
N SER A 261 -0.11 -15.91 33.05
CA SER A 261 -0.42 -15.37 34.38
C SER A 261 0.83 -15.13 35.21
N GLU A 262 1.81 -16.04 35.16
CA GLU A 262 3.12 -15.85 35.81
C GLU A 262 3.89 -14.68 35.20
N ALA A 263 3.90 -14.56 33.86
CA ALA A 263 4.52 -13.45 33.15
C ALA A 263 3.88 -12.09 33.49
N VAL A 264 2.55 -12.06 33.65
CA VAL A 264 1.79 -10.88 34.11
C VAL A 264 2.10 -10.55 35.56
N ASN A 265 2.20 -11.53 36.46
CA ASN A 265 2.58 -11.31 37.85
C ASN A 265 4.01 -10.76 37.99
N SER A 266 4.94 -11.20 37.13
CA SER A 266 6.28 -10.62 37.03
C SER A 266 6.22 -9.15 36.59
N TYR A 267 5.37 -8.83 35.60
CA TYR A 267 5.13 -7.45 35.16
C TYR A 267 4.50 -6.58 36.25
N ILE A 268 3.50 -7.09 36.98
CA ILE A 268 2.87 -6.41 38.13
C ILE A 268 3.93 -6.10 39.18
N SER A 269 4.77 -7.07 39.52
CA SER A 269 5.86 -6.91 40.50
C SER A 269 6.88 -5.85 40.07
N TYR A 270 7.19 -5.76 38.78
CA TYR A 270 8.04 -4.71 38.22
C TYR A 270 7.37 -3.33 38.27
N ARG A 271 6.15 -3.19 37.74
CA ARG A 271 5.43 -1.90 37.71
C ARG A 271 5.11 -1.37 39.10
N THR A 272 4.79 -2.25 40.05
CA THR A 272 4.51 -1.86 41.44
C THR A 272 5.75 -1.31 42.13
N ARG A 273 6.93 -1.93 41.92
CA ARG A 273 8.21 -1.41 42.40
C ARG A 273 8.52 -0.04 41.81
N GLN A 274 8.40 0.09 40.49
CA GLN A 274 8.62 1.35 39.80
C GLN A 274 7.72 2.48 40.33
N LEU A 275 6.42 2.18 40.54
CA LEU A 275 5.46 3.12 41.11
C LEU A 275 5.81 3.48 42.55
N ALA A 276 6.17 2.49 43.37
CA ALA A 276 6.55 2.68 44.76
C ALA A 276 7.79 3.57 44.90
N ASP A 277 8.81 3.35 44.06
CA ASP A 277 10.04 4.15 44.04
C ASP A 277 9.74 5.59 43.59
N ARG A 278 9.00 5.75 42.49
CA ARG A 278 8.68 7.07 41.92
C ARG A 278 7.85 7.93 42.85
N LYS A 279 6.88 7.34 43.56
CA LYS A 279 5.99 8.06 44.49
C LYS A 279 6.40 7.97 45.96
N LYS A 280 7.53 7.30 46.26
CA LYS A 280 8.03 7.05 47.62
C LYS A 280 6.94 6.44 48.53
N LEU A 281 6.25 5.41 48.02
CA LEU A 281 5.15 4.77 48.72
C LEU A 281 5.65 3.93 49.90
N LYS A 282 4.81 3.81 50.94
CA LYS A 282 5.07 2.87 52.04
C LYS A 282 4.95 1.44 51.52
N LYS A 283 5.75 0.53 52.07
CA LYS A 283 5.73 -0.91 51.72
C LYS A 283 4.31 -1.50 51.77
N SER A 284 3.54 -1.20 52.81
CA SER A 284 2.16 -1.67 52.95
C SER A 284 1.20 -1.13 51.89
N THR A 285 1.46 0.05 51.32
CA THR A 285 0.68 0.58 50.19
C THR A 285 1.07 -0.11 48.90
N ALA A 286 2.37 -0.35 48.68
CA ALA A 286 2.85 -1.09 47.52
C ALA A 286 2.34 -2.54 47.49
N GLU A 287 2.33 -3.22 48.65
CA GLU A 287 1.75 -4.57 48.80
C GLU A 287 0.26 -4.58 48.42
N LYS A 288 -0.54 -3.62 48.91
CA LYS A 288 -1.95 -3.51 48.52
C LYS A 288 -2.15 -3.29 47.02
N ILE A 289 -1.29 -2.48 46.38
CA ILE A 289 -1.34 -2.27 44.93
C ILE A 289 -1.04 -3.58 44.20
N HIS A 290 0.02 -4.28 44.60
CA HIS A 290 0.40 -5.57 44.04
C HIS A 290 -0.74 -6.58 44.12
N ASP A 291 -1.29 -6.80 45.33
CA ASP A 291 -2.37 -7.75 45.59
C ASP A 291 -3.61 -7.43 44.73
N HIS A 292 -4.00 -6.16 44.65
CA HIS A 292 -5.14 -5.75 43.86
C HIS A 292 -4.92 -5.97 42.36
N LEU A 293 -3.74 -5.62 41.84
CA LEU A 293 -3.42 -5.83 40.43
C LEU A 293 -3.42 -7.32 40.08
N SER A 294 -2.82 -8.16 40.92
CA SER A 294 -2.79 -9.62 40.71
C SER A 294 -4.17 -10.26 40.71
N GLN A 295 -5.10 -9.77 41.54
CA GLN A 295 -6.47 -10.31 41.60
C GLN A 295 -7.37 -9.86 40.43
N ASN A 296 -7.09 -8.69 39.83
CA ASN A 296 -8.00 -8.04 38.87
C ASN A 296 -7.49 -8.01 37.42
N ALA A 297 -6.23 -8.36 37.16
CA ALA A 297 -5.65 -8.31 35.82
C ALA A 297 -6.14 -9.41 34.86
N HIS A 298 -6.55 -10.58 35.36
CA HIS A 298 -7.01 -11.74 34.54
C HIS A 298 -6.10 -12.03 33.34
N GLY A 299 -4.79 -12.06 33.60
CA GLY A 299 -3.77 -12.31 32.58
C GLY A 299 -3.62 -11.21 31.52
N THR A 300 -4.05 -9.97 31.78
CA THR A 300 -4.04 -8.87 30.80
C THR A 300 -2.99 -7.81 31.15
N PHE A 301 -1.87 -7.79 30.44
CA PHE A 301 -0.80 -6.78 30.61
C PHE A 301 -1.30 -5.35 30.42
N LEU A 302 -2.16 -5.13 29.41
CA LEU A 302 -2.68 -3.80 29.08
C LEU A 302 -3.53 -3.22 30.23
N TRP A 303 -4.33 -4.05 30.91
CA TRP A 303 -5.11 -3.61 32.07
C TRP A 303 -4.18 -3.13 33.19
N VAL A 304 -3.12 -3.89 33.50
CA VAL A 304 -2.11 -3.50 34.50
C VAL A 304 -1.44 -2.18 34.10
N ALA A 305 -1.05 -2.04 32.84
CA ALA A 305 -0.40 -0.83 32.34
C ALA A 305 -1.30 0.41 32.48
N LEU A 306 -2.59 0.31 32.13
CA LEU A 306 -3.57 1.39 32.24
C LEU A 306 -3.85 1.77 33.69
N VAL A 307 -4.03 0.80 34.58
CA VAL A 307 -4.23 1.05 36.01
C VAL A 307 -3.00 1.72 36.62
N CYS A 308 -1.79 1.20 36.35
CA CYS A 308 -0.55 1.82 36.82
C CYS A 308 -0.40 3.26 36.29
N GLN A 309 -0.70 3.52 35.02
CA GLN A 309 -0.65 4.86 34.44
C GLN A 309 -1.60 5.84 35.15
N ARG A 310 -2.79 5.40 35.53
CA ARG A 310 -3.74 6.20 36.32
C ARG A 310 -3.22 6.46 37.73
N LEU A 311 -2.75 5.42 38.40
CA LEU A 311 -2.14 5.55 39.72
C LEU A 311 -0.93 6.48 39.72
N GLU A 312 -0.15 6.52 38.64
CA GLU A 312 0.96 7.46 38.45
C GLU A 312 0.53 8.94 38.48
N ARG A 313 -0.72 9.24 38.11
CA ARG A 313 -1.29 10.60 38.15
C ARG A 313 -1.87 10.98 39.52
N CYS A 314 -2.33 9.99 40.30
CA CYS A 314 -2.90 10.23 41.64
C CYS A 314 -1.84 10.71 42.65
N ARG A 315 -2.24 11.51 43.64
CA ARG A 315 -1.38 11.76 44.81
C ARG A 315 -1.26 10.50 45.65
N ALA A 316 -0.12 10.32 46.33
CA ALA A 316 0.16 9.08 47.07
C ALA A 316 -0.92 8.70 48.11
N TRP A 317 -1.60 9.70 48.70
CA TRP A 317 -2.69 9.48 49.66
C TRP A 317 -4.04 9.14 49.02
N GLU A 318 -4.25 9.43 47.73
CA GLU A 318 -5.48 9.10 46.99
C GLU A 318 -5.45 7.65 46.46
N ILE A 319 -4.25 7.06 46.34
CA ILE A 319 -4.07 5.71 45.77
C ILE A 319 -4.96 4.66 46.45
N PRO A 320 -5.02 4.54 47.79
CA PRO A 320 -5.85 3.52 48.43
C PRO A 320 -7.34 3.65 48.10
N SER A 321 -7.87 4.87 48.02
CA SER A 321 -9.27 5.11 47.64
C SER A 321 -9.54 4.83 46.16
N GLN A 322 -8.59 5.16 45.28
CA GLN A 322 -8.69 4.95 43.83
C GLN A 322 -8.57 3.47 43.48
N LEU A 323 -7.72 2.72 44.19
CA LEU A 323 -7.49 1.30 43.95
C LEU A 323 -8.79 0.48 44.03
N VAL A 324 -9.68 0.81 44.97
CA VAL A 324 -10.97 0.12 45.16
C VAL A 324 -11.96 0.42 44.02
N GLN A 325 -11.74 1.49 43.26
CA GLN A 325 -12.62 1.87 42.17
C GLN A 325 -12.29 1.15 40.86
N PHE A 326 -11.10 0.56 40.69
CA PHE A 326 -10.77 -0.10 39.43
C PHE A 326 -11.51 -1.43 39.29
N PRO A 327 -12.14 -1.68 38.12
CA PRO A 327 -12.95 -2.85 37.94
C PRO A 327 -12.09 -3.99 37.40
N GLN A 328 -12.61 -5.20 37.56
CA GLN A 328 -11.99 -6.40 37.03
C GLN A 328 -12.11 -6.43 35.50
N GLY A 329 -10.99 -6.62 34.80
CA GLY A 329 -10.98 -6.81 33.34
C GLY A 329 -10.95 -5.52 32.51
N LEU A 330 -10.53 -5.67 31.25
CA LEU A 330 -10.24 -4.54 30.35
C LEU A 330 -11.49 -3.78 29.87
N ASN A 331 -12.56 -4.49 29.51
CA ASN A 331 -13.78 -3.84 29.00
C ASN A 331 -14.49 -3.04 30.10
N GLN A 332 -14.56 -3.59 31.32
CA GLN A 332 -15.11 -2.87 32.47
C GLN A 332 -14.27 -1.63 32.79
N LEU A 333 -12.93 -1.72 32.66
CA LEU A 333 -12.06 -0.57 32.85
C LEU A 333 -12.34 0.53 31.81
N TYR A 334 -12.53 0.15 30.53
CA TYR A 334 -12.95 1.10 29.50
C TYR A 334 -14.34 1.68 29.75
N ALA A 335 -15.31 0.88 30.20
CA ALA A 335 -16.66 1.38 30.54
C ALA A 335 -16.59 2.45 31.65
N GLN A 336 -15.83 2.19 32.71
CA GLN A 336 -15.61 3.18 33.76
C GLN A 336 -14.85 4.41 33.28
N MET A 337 -13.89 4.27 32.36
CA MET A 337 -13.24 5.41 31.71
C MET A 337 -14.25 6.29 30.97
N MET A 338 -15.21 5.69 30.27
CA MET A 338 -16.29 6.42 29.61
C MET A 338 -17.22 7.11 30.60
N ASP A 339 -17.60 6.45 31.70
CA ASP A 339 -18.45 7.07 32.72
C ASP A 339 -17.78 8.29 33.37
N GLN A 340 -16.46 8.22 33.63
CA GLN A 340 -15.70 9.38 34.12
C GLN A 340 -15.68 10.55 33.13
N ILE A 341 -15.57 10.28 31.84
CA ILE A 341 -15.66 11.30 30.80
C ILE A 341 -17.07 11.92 30.79
N ARG A 342 -18.11 11.11 30.97
CA ARG A 342 -19.51 11.54 31.01
C ARG A 342 -19.86 12.43 32.20
N GLU A 343 -19.17 12.22 33.32
CA GLU A 343 -19.32 13.04 34.53
C GLU A 343 -18.53 14.36 34.46
N SER A 344 -17.68 14.56 33.44
CA SER A 344 -16.91 15.80 33.27
C SER A 344 -17.76 16.94 32.72
N ASP A 345 -17.49 18.17 33.18
CA ASP A 345 -18.11 19.39 32.68
C ASP A 345 -17.87 19.61 31.17
N SER A 346 -16.76 19.09 30.63
CA SER A 346 -16.39 19.18 29.21
C SER A 346 -16.64 17.88 28.44
N CYS A 347 -17.55 17.03 28.92
CA CYS A 347 -17.91 15.74 28.33
C CYS A 347 -18.14 15.81 26.82
N ASP A 348 -18.93 16.77 26.32
CA ASP A 348 -19.27 16.83 24.89
C ASP A 348 -18.02 17.04 24.00
N LEU A 349 -17.05 17.82 24.46
CA LEU A 349 -15.77 17.99 23.75
C LEU A 349 -14.96 16.69 23.72
N TYR A 350 -14.80 16.03 24.87
CA TYR A 350 -14.02 14.79 24.95
C TYR A 350 -14.66 13.66 24.14
N MET A 351 -15.98 13.56 24.17
CA MET A 351 -16.75 12.61 23.37
C MET A 351 -16.58 12.89 21.88
N SER A 352 -16.58 14.16 21.48
CA SER A 352 -16.36 14.56 20.08
C SER A 352 -14.94 14.20 19.60
N VAL A 353 -13.91 14.52 20.38
CA VAL A 353 -12.51 14.13 20.08
C VAL A 353 -12.36 12.62 19.97
N LEU A 354 -12.97 11.84 20.87
CA LEU A 354 -12.97 10.38 20.81
C LEU A 354 -13.71 9.86 19.58
N ALA A 355 -14.84 10.46 19.22
CA ALA A 355 -15.62 10.10 18.05
C ALA A 355 -14.81 10.32 16.77
N VAL A 356 -14.14 11.48 16.63
CA VAL A 356 -13.25 11.78 15.50
C VAL A 356 -12.08 10.83 15.44
N ALA A 357 -11.32 10.67 16.53
CA ALA A 357 -10.17 9.76 16.56
C ALA A 357 -10.59 8.33 16.17
N THR A 358 -11.79 7.91 16.56
CA THR A 358 -12.34 6.58 16.24
C THR A 358 -12.62 6.40 14.75
N THR A 359 -13.10 7.43 14.04
CA THR A 359 -13.59 7.29 12.66
C THR A 359 -12.65 7.77 11.58
N VAL A 360 -11.55 8.46 11.93
CA VAL A 360 -10.53 8.86 10.96
C VAL A 360 -9.75 7.68 10.38
N PHE A 361 -9.33 7.81 9.12
CA PHE A 361 -8.63 6.76 8.37
C PHE A 361 -7.14 6.65 8.69
N ARG A 362 -6.57 7.66 9.34
CA ARG A 362 -5.21 7.68 9.90
C ARG A 362 -5.17 8.58 11.15
N PRO A 363 -4.12 8.50 11.99
CA PRO A 363 -3.99 9.40 13.13
C PRO A 363 -3.87 10.84 12.63
N LEU A 364 -4.49 11.78 13.36
CA LEU A 364 -4.45 13.20 13.06
C LEU A 364 -3.22 13.85 13.70
N THR A 365 -2.65 14.85 13.04
CA THR A 365 -1.74 15.79 13.71
C THR A 365 -2.51 16.70 14.67
N PHE A 366 -1.82 17.44 15.54
CA PHE A 366 -2.47 18.42 16.42
C PHE A 366 -3.18 19.50 15.59
N ALA A 367 -2.51 20.06 14.58
CA ALA A 367 -3.07 21.00 13.63
C ALA A 367 -4.34 20.48 12.94
N GLU A 368 -4.33 19.21 12.50
CA GLU A 368 -5.48 18.58 11.86
C GLU A 368 -6.62 18.30 12.85
N LEU A 369 -6.34 17.90 14.09
CA LEU A 369 -7.38 17.70 15.10
C LEU A 369 -8.07 19.03 15.42
N ILE A 370 -7.30 20.11 15.61
CA ILE A 370 -7.81 21.47 15.81
C ILE A 370 -8.73 21.85 14.64
N ALA A 371 -8.28 21.62 13.40
CA ALA A 371 -9.07 21.91 12.21
C ALA A 371 -10.33 21.04 12.10
N MET A 372 -10.28 19.75 12.43
CA MET A 372 -11.44 18.85 12.35
C MET A 372 -12.49 19.18 13.42
N GLU A 373 -12.06 19.47 14.64
CA GLU A 373 -12.97 19.76 15.77
C GLU A 373 -13.29 21.25 15.93
N SER A 374 -12.68 22.12 15.11
CA SER A 374 -12.83 23.57 15.18
C SER A 374 -12.46 24.14 16.56
N LEU A 375 -11.42 23.58 17.17
CA LEU A 375 -11.01 23.96 18.52
C LEU A 375 -10.38 25.35 18.51
N ASP A 376 -10.72 26.17 19.50
CA ASP A 376 -10.11 27.48 19.74
C ASP A 376 -8.99 27.34 20.79
N ILE A 377 -8.00 26.51 20.48
CA ILE A 377 -6.84 26.25 21.35
C ILE A 377 -5.57 26.10 20.51
N ASP A 378 -4.43 26.43 21.11
CA ASP A 378 -3.12 26.22 20.50
C ASP A 378 -2.71 24.73 20.54
N GLU A 379 -1.85 24.32 19.61
CA GLU A 379 -1.30 22.95 19.56
C GLU A 379 -0.63 22.51 20.88
N GLU A 380 -0.08 23.47 21.63
CA GLU A 380 0.54 23.23 22.95
C GLU A 380 -0.43 22.74 24.01
N THR A 381 -1.74 22.99 23.84
CA THR A 381 -2.81 22.59 24.79
C THR A 381 -3.38 21.20 24.46
N ILE A 382 -3.15 20.71 23.24
CA ILE A 382 -3.68 19.41 22.78
C ILE A 382 -3.23 18.25 23.69
N PRO A 383 -1.97 18.16 24.15
CA PRO A 383 -1.57 17.11 25.08
C PRO A 383 -2.41 17.06 26.36
N ASP A 384 -2.75 18.22 26.93
CA ASP A 384 -3.58 18.30 28.13
C ASP A 384 -5.03 17.88 27.85
N LEU A 385 -5.59 18.31 26.71
CA LEU A 385 -6.90 17.85 26.24
C LEU A 385 -6.96 16.32 26.09
N ILE A 386 -5.94 15.72 25.48
CA ILE A 386 -5.85 14.28 25.25
C ILE A 386 -5.73 13.50 26.57
N VAL A 387 -5.09 14.07 27.59
CA VAL A 387 -5.03 13.47 28.93
C VAL A 387 -6.43 13.34 29.55
N GLU A 388 -7.31 14.31 29.30
CA GLU A 388 -8.69 14.37 29.79
C GLU A 388 -9.67 13.49 29.00
N CYS A 389 -9.36 13.15 27.74
CA CYS A 389 -10.06 12.10 26.97
C CYS A 389 -9.87 10.67 27.52
N GLY A 390 -9.35 10.54 28.74
CA GLY A 390 -8.98 9.29 29.38
C GLY A 390 -7.78 8.61 28.70
N SER A 391 -7.32 7.50 29.28
CA SER A 391 -6.26 6.66 28.69
C SER A 391 -6.71 5.90 27.42
N PHE A 392 -7.69 6.41 26.67
CA PHE A 392 -8.05 5.91 25.34
C PHE A 392 -7.05 6.40 24.30
N LEU A 393 -6.66 7.68 24.40
CA LEU A 393 -5.77 8.37 23.48
C LEU A 393 -4.45 8.73 24.16
N THR A 394 -3.42 8.93 23.33
CA THR A 394 -2.11 9.42 23.74
C THR A 394 -1.49 10.19 22.57
N THR A 395 -0.46 10.99 22.86
CA THR A 395 0.26 11.77 21.87
C THR A 395 1.55 11.08 21.46
N LYS A 396 1.83 10.99 20.15
CA LYS A 396 3.08 10.52 19.56
C LYS A 396 3.67 11.62 18.69
N GLY A 397 4.71 12.30 19.16
CA GLY A 397 5.18 13.54 18.51
C GLY A 397 4.02 14.53 18.43
N ASN A 398 3.75 15.06 17.24
CA ASN A 398 2.62 15.97 16.98
C ASN A 398 1.34 15.24 16.53
N THR A 399 1.17 13.95 16.85
CA THR A 399 0.02 13.16 16.38
C THR A 399 -0.76 12.53 17.53
N VAL A 400 -2.08 12.45 17.40
CA VAL A 400 -2.97 11.80 18.36
C VAL A 400 -3.26 10.38 17.93
N VAL A 401 -2.95 9.42 18.80
CA VAL A 401 -3.10 7.98 18.55
C VAL A 401 -3.85 7.29 19.68
N PHE A 402 -4.51 6.18 19.37
CA PHE A 402 -5.02 5.29 20.42
C PHE A 402 -3.87 4.66 21.20
N VAL A 403 -4.06 4.50 22.51
CA VAL A 403 -3.13 3.74 23.36
C VAL A 403 -3.04 2.28 22.89
N HIS A 404 -4.16 1.71 22.46
CA HIS A 404 -4.20 0.35 21.92
C HIS A 404 -5.43 0.14 21.00
N LYS A 405 -5.35 -0.75 20.02
CA LYS A 405 -6.47 -1.05 19.11
C LYS A 405 -7.75 -1.48 19.84
N SER A 406 -7.63 -2.20 20.97
CA SER A 406 -8.81 -2.61 21.76
C SER A 406 -9.61 -1.44 22.32
N ALA A 407 -8.98 -0.29 22.54
CA ALA A 407 -9.67 0.94 22.92
C ALA A 407 -10.62 1.38 21.80
N LYS A 408 -10.10 1.49 20.57
CA LYS A 408 -10.90 1.80 19.37
C LYS A 408 -12.02 0.77 19.14
N ASP A 409 -11.72 -0.52 19.32
CA ASP A 409 -12.72 -1.59 19.16
C ASP A 409 -13.85 -1.48 20.20
N PHE A 410 -13.50 -1.20 21.46
CA PHE A 410 -14.48 -0.98 22.53
C PHE A 410 -15.38 0.21 22.22
N LEU A 411 -14.80 1.33 21.76
CA LEU A 411 -15.55 2.52 21.36
C LEU A 411 -16.52 2.23 20.22
N LEU A 412 -16.10 1.48 19.20
CA LEU A 412 -16.94 1.12 18.05
C LEU A 412 -18.03 0.07 18.36
N LYS A 413 -17.79 -0.84 19.32
CA LYS A 413 -18.72 -1.95 19.60
C LYS A 413 -19.62 -1.69 20.80
N GLU A 414 -19.05 -1.24 21.91
CA GLU A 414 -19.74 -1.14 23.19
C GLU A 414 -20.21 0.29 23.48
N SER A 415 -19.47 1.32 23.02
CA SER A 415 -19.77 2.74 23.27
C SER A 415 -20.23 3.53 22.05
N SER A 416 -20.56 2.84 20.94
CA SER A 416 -20.94 3.49 19.68
C SER A 416 -22.15 4.42 19.85
N HIS A 417 -23.17 3.96 20.58
CA HIS A 417 -24.38 4.74 20.88
C HIS A 417 -24.11 5.99 21.74
N LEU A 418 -23.03 5.98 22.54
CA LEU A 418 -22.65 7.14 23.37
C LEU A 418 -21.89 8.18 22.53
N LEU A 419 -20.97 7.72 21.68
CA LEU A 419 -20.14 8.57 20.83
C LEU A 419 -20.93 9.18 19.68
N PHE A 420 -21.75 8.37 19.02
CA PHE A 420 -22.47 8.76 17.82
C PHE A 420 -23.96 8.88 18.15
N ARG A 421 -24.33 9.89 18.96
CA ARG A 421 -25.72 10.12 19.40
C ARG A 421 -26.70 10.26 18.23
N SER A 422 -26.23 10.79 17.10
CA SER A 422 -27.00 10.93 15.85
C SER A 422 -26.80 9.77 14.87
N GLY A 423 -26.12 8.70 15.26
CA GLY A 423 -25.74 7.57 14.42
C GLY A 423 -24.37 7.73 13.76
N LEU A 424 -23.71 6.60 13.49
CA LEU A 424 -22.38 6.56 12.87
C LEU A 424 -22.40 7.12 11.44
N ALA A 425 -23.48 6.87 10.68
CA ALA A 425 -23.67 7.42 9.34
C ALA A 425 -23.64 8.95 9.33
N GLN A 426 -24.40 9.57 10.25
CA GLN A 426 -24.45 11.02 10.39
C GLN A 426 -23.09 11.59 10.83
N HIS A 427 -22.37 10.92 11.73
CA HIS A 427 -21.04 11.34 12.13
C HIS A 427 -20.05 11.35 10.96
N GLN A 428 -20.05 10.29 10.14
CA GLN A 428 -19.22 10.24 8.92
C GLN A 428 -19.60 11.34 7.93
N TYR A 429 -20.89 11.65 7.79
CA TYR A 429 -21.36 12.76 6.96
C TYR A 429 -20.89 14.12 7.47
N ASN A 430 -20.97 14.37 8.78
CA ASN A 430 -20.47 15.60 9.40
C ASN A 430 -18.96 15.76 9.18
N LEU A 431 -18.18 14.67 9.25
CA LEU A 431 -16.74 14.70 8.94
C LEU A 431 -16.46 15.03 7.47
N PHE A 432 -17.26 14.50 6.54
CA PHE A 432 -17.21 14.90 5.14
C PHE A 432 -17.45 16.42 4.99
N GLN A 433 -18.54 16.94 5.56
CA GLN A 433 -18.85 18.37 5.50
C GLN A 433 -17.75 19.22 6.11
N ARG A 434 -17.18 18.79 7.23
CA ARG A 434 -16.06 19.47 7.88
C ARG A 434 -14.81 19.49 7.00
N CYS A 435 -14.48 18.36 6.36
CA CYS A 435 -13.36 18.31 5.41
C CYS A 435 -13.57 19.33 4.29
N ILE A 436 -14.76 19.38 3.68
CA ILE A 436 -15.07 20.37 2.64
C ILE A 436 -14.93 21.80 3.17
N ALA A 437 -15.42 22.10 4.37
CA ALA A 437 -15.29 23.42 4.98
C ALA A 437 -13.82 23.84 5.18
N ILE A 438 -12.96 22.93 5.64
CA ILE A 438 -11.51 23.16 5.77
C ILE A 438 -10.89 23.46 4.40
N LEU A 439 -11.27 22.69 3.38
CA LEU A 439 -10.75 22.81 2.02
C LEU A 439 -11.21 24.08 1.30
N GLN A 440 -12.17 24.82 1.84
CA GLN A 440 -12.55 26.12 1.30
C GLN A 440 -11.41 27.16 1.38
N SER A 441 -10.42 26.95 2.26
CA SER A 441 -9.20 27.76 2.36
C SER A 441 -8.23 27.59 1.17
N LEU A 442 -8.42 26.55 0.34
CA LEU A 442 -7.58 26.30 -0.82
C LEU A 442 -7.68 27.45 -1.83
N HIS A 443 -6.52 27.86 -2.34
CA HIS A 443 -6.36 28.91 -3.33
C HIS A 443 -5.16 28.60 -4.23
N LYS A 444 -5.10 29.28 -5.38
CA LYS A 444 -4.01 29.15 -6.35
C LYS A 444 -2.67 29.51 -5.72
N ASP A 445 -1.65 28.69 -6.01
CA ASP A 445 -0.26 28.93 -5.60
C ASP A 445 -0.12 29.04 -4.08
N ILE A 446 -0.61 28.01 -3.37
CA ILE A 446 -0.69 27.98 -1.91
C ILE A 446 0.69 28.08 -1.24
N TYR A 447 1.76 27.67 -1.94
CA TYR A 447 3.14 27.81 -1.48
C TYR A 447 3.83 29.09 -1.98
N GLY A 448 3.19 29.91 -2.82
CA GLY A 448 3.78 31.13 -3.37
C GLY A 448 5.02 30.87 -4.22
N LEU A 449 5.00 29.87 -5.09
CA LEU A 449 6.12 29.46 -5.94
C LEU A 449 6.30 30.39 -7.16
N PHE A 450 5.28 31.16 -7.54
CA PHE A 450 5.22 32.13 -8.65
C PHE A 450 5.43 31.58 -10.08
N TYR A 451 6.27 30.57 -10.27
CA TYR A 451 6.66 30.06 -11.58
C TYR A 451 6.15 28.63 -11.83
N PRO A 452 5.40 28.38 -12.93
CA PRO A 452 4.84 27.05 -13.21
C PRO A 452 5.86 25.93 -13.40
N GLY A 453 7.12 26.24 -13.72
CA GLY A 453 8.18 25.26 -13.93
C GLY A 453 8.95 24.86 -12.67
N VAL A 454 8.48 25.25 -11.47
CA VAL A 454 9.09 24.80 -10.21
C VAL A 454 8.84 23.31 -10.01
N LEU A 455 9.91 22.55 -9.85
CA LEU A 455 9.87 21.13 -9.53
C LEU A 455 9.29 20.91 -8.14
N LEU A 456 8.51 19.85 -7.94
CA LEU A 456 7.99 19.46 -6.62
C LEU A 456 9.10 19.38 -5.56
N ALA A 457 10.24 18.78 -5.90
CA ALA A 457 11.36 18.68 -4.98
C ALA A 457 11.92 20.05 -4.55
N GLU A 458 11.81 21.07 -5.40
CA GLU A 458 12.20 22.44 -5.08
C GLU A 458 11.13 23.16 -4.25
N ALA A 459 9.85 22.98 -4.59
CA ALA A 459 8.73 23.48 -3.81
C ALA A 459 8.78 23.00 -2.36
N LEU A 460 9.03 21.70 -2.14
CA LEU A 460 9.13 21.10 -0.81
C LEU A 460 10.34 21.61 -0.01
N ARG A 461 11.47 21.89 -0.67
CA ARG A 461 12.65 22.47 -0.01
C ARG A 461 12.41 23.90 0.46
N ASN A 462 11.55 24.64 -0.26
CA ASN A 462 11.22 26.03 0.01
C ASN A 462 9.80 26.15 0.61
N CYS A 463 9.36 25.13 1.36
CA CYS A 463 8.04 25.13 2.00
C CYS A 463 7.88 26.37 2.91
N PRO A 464 6.74 27.10 2.84
CA PRO A 464 6.48 28.20 3.75
C PRO A 464 6.46 27.76 5.22
N ASN A 465 6.78 28.69 6.13
CA ASN A 465 6.67 28.47 7.57
C ASN A 465 5.78 29.56 8.20
N PRO A 466 4.61 29.22 8.79
CA PRO A 466 4.06 27.86 8.91
C PRO A 466 3.65 27.25 7.57
N ASP A 467 3.65 25.91 7.49
CA ASP A 467 3.20 25.18 6.29
C ASP A 467 1.68 25.37 6.15
N PRO A 468 1.20 26.02 5.08
CA PRO A 468 -0.23 26.29 4.90
C PRO A 468 -1.05 25.03 4.65
N LEU A 469 -0.42 23.88 4.37
CA LEU A 469 -1.10 22.61 4.20
C LEU A 469 -1.22 21.80 5.49
N ASP A 470 -0.57 22.22 6.59
CA ASP A 470 -0.37 21.33 7.74
C ASP A 470 -1.66 20.89 8.43
N ASN A 471 -2.66 21.76 8.48
CA ASN A 471 -3.97 21.49 9.07
C ASN A 471 -5.02 20.97 8.05
N ILE A 472 -4.71 20.94 6.74
CA ILE A 472 -5.66 20.53 5.68
C ILE A 472 -5.29 19.23 4.98
N LYS A 473 -4.08 18.69 5.22
CA LYS A 473 -3.58 17.43 4.61
C LYS A 473 -4.56 16.27 4.74
N TYR A 474 -5.11 16.04 5.94
CA TYR A 474 -6.12 14.99 6.15
C TYR A 474 -7.36 15.20 5.28
N ALA A 475 -7.94 16.40 5.34
CA ALA A 475 -9.13 16.76 4.58
C ALA A 475 -8.89 16.60 3.06
N CYS A 476 -7.72 17.02 2.55
CA CYS A 476 -7.36 16.91 1.13
C CYS A 476 -7.46 15.47 0.61
N VAL A 477 -7.10 14.49 1.44
CA VAL A 477 -6.98 13.08 1.04
C VAL A 477 -8.27 12.31 1.27
N PHE A 478 -8.97 12.53 2.40
CA PHE A 478 -9.99 11.59 2.90
C PHE A 478 -11.44 12.10 2.87
N TRP A 479 -11.70 13.31 2.39
CA TRP A 479 -13.06 13.87 2.34
C TRP A 479 -14.05 12.93 1.60
N ALA A 480 -13.64 12.37 0.46
CA ALA A 480 -14.46 11.46 -0.33
C ALA A 480 -14.62 10.08 0.33
N ASP A 481 -13.64 9.63 1.11
CA ASP A 481 -13.76 8.39 1.87
C ASP A 481 -14.80 8.52 2.98
N HIS A 482 -14.86 9.65 3.69
CA HIS A 482 -15.91 9.94 4.67
C HIS A 482 -17.30 9.96 4.03
N MET A 483 -17.43 10.61 2.87
CA MET A 483 -18.67 10.63 2.09
C MET A 483 -19.13 9.22 1.71
N ARG A 484 -18.20 8.37 1.23
CA ARG A 484 -18.50 6.98 0.87
C ARG A 484 -18.94 6.15 2.07
N GLU A 485 -18.24 6.26 3.20
CA GLU A 485 -18.61 5.50 4.40
C GLU A 485 -19.95 5.97 4.96
N ALA A 486 -20.24 7.26 4.95
CA ALA A 486 -21.57 7.78 5.30
C ALA A 486 -22.66 7.18 4.40
N TYR A 487 -22.48 7.24 3.08
CA TYR A 487 -23.44 6.69 2.11
C TYR A 487 -23.69 5.19 2.30
N LYS A 488 -22.62 4.40 2.50
CA LYS A 488 -22.75 2.95 2.77
C LYS A 488 -23.57 2.67 4.03
N LEU A 489 -23.32 3.42 5.10
CA LEU A 489 -24.02 3.25 6.38
C LEU A 489 -25.49 3.67 6.27
N PHE A 490 -25.80 4.78 5.59
CA PHE A 490 -27.18 5.19 5.34
C PHE A 490 -27.99 4.13 4.59
N ILE A 491 -27.39 3.46 3.59
CA ILE A 491 -28.02 2.34 2.89
C ILE A 491 -28.27 1.16 3.83
N GLN A 492 -27.29 0.81 4.67
CA GLN A 492 -27.41 -0.32 5.60
C GLN A 492 -28.49 -0.08 6.67
N ASP A 493 -28.64 1.17 7.12
CA ASP A 493 -29.58 1.54 8.17
C ASP A 493 -31.01 1.83 7.64
N GLU A 494 -31.24 1.74 6.33
CA GLU A 494 -32.51 2.08 5.65
C GLU A 494 -32.98 3.54 5.88
N ILE A 495 -32.05 4.43 6.25
CA ILE A 495 -32.30 5.86 6.49
C ILE A 495 -31.98 6.61 5.20
N MET A 496 -32.90 6.66 4.24
CA MET A 496 -32.77 7.50 3.04
C MET A 496 -33.88 8.54 2.96
N GLU A 497 -33.63 9.71 3.54
CA GLU A 497 -34.25 10.97 3.13
C GLU A 497 -33.10 11.89 2.69
N ASP A 498 -32.89 11.96 1.37
CA ASP A 498 -32.00 12.88 0.63
C ASP A 498 -30.55 13.05 1.16
N PHE A 499 -29.62 12.26 0.60
CA PHE A 499 -28.19 12.46 0.83
C PHE A 499 -27.69 13.74 0.14
N HIS A 500 -27.74 14.88 0.85
CA HIS A 500 -27.28 16.20 0.36
C HIS A 500 -25.76 16.33 0.14
N GLY A 501 -24.98 15.25 0.31
CA GLY A 501 -23.55 15.28 0.09
C GLY A 501 -23.15 15.46 -1.38
N ALA A 502 -24.04 15.09 -2.31
CA ALA A 502 -23.79 15.18 -3.75
C ALA A 502 -23.54 16.63 -4.20
N ASP A 503 -24.43 17.55 -3.82
CA ASP A 503 -24.35 18.97 -4.20
C ASP A 503 -23.11 19.62 -3.58
N THR A 504 -22.84 19.32 -2.30
CA THR A 504 -21.65 19.82 -1.60
C THR A 504 -20.34 19.37 -2.28
N ALA A 505 -20.27 18.11 -2.70
CA ALA A 505 -19.12 17.58 -3.42
C ALA A 505 -19.02 18.16 -4.84
N HIS A 506 -20.16 18.36 -5.52
CA HIS A 506 -20.21 19.00 -6.82
C HIS A 506 -19.64 20.42 -6.75
N ASP A 507 -20.16 21.26 -5.85
CA ASP A 507 -19.72 22.64 -5.67
C ASP A 507 -18.22 22.72 -5.35
N PHE A 508 -17.72 21.80 -4.52
CA PHE A 508 -16.29 21.70 -4.25
C PHE A 508 -15.46 21.44 -5.52
N ILE A 509 -15.87 20.50 -6.39
CA ILE A 509 -15.18 20.27 -7.66
C ILE A 509 -15.30 21.49 -8.59
N VAL A 510 -16.46 22.13 -8.64
CA VAL A 510 -16.67 23.32 -9.46
C VAL A 510 -15.73 24.46 -9.06
N GLU A 511 -15.53 24.68 -7.77
CA GLU A 511 -14.83 25.86 -7.25
C GLU A 511 -13.36 25.63 -6.93
N LYS A 512 -12.99 24.41 -6.50
CA LYS A 512 -11.69 24.13 -5.86
C LYS A 512 -10.87 23.05 -6.55
N PHE A 513 -11.35 22.41 -7.63
CA PHE A 513 -10.68 21.27 -8.25
C PHE A 513 -9.18 21.48 -8.53
N LEU A 514 -8.79 22.57 -9.20
CA LEU A 514 -7.36 22.80 -9.49
C LEU A 514 -6.54 23.08 -8.22
N PHE A 515 -7.05 23.90 -7.30
CA PHE A 515 -6.37 24.21 -6.04
C PHE A 515 -6.18 22.94 -5.18
N TRP A 516 -7.14 22.03 -5.25
CA TRP A 516 -7.08 20.73 -4.60
C TRP A 516 -6.05 19.79 -5.24
N LEU A 517 -5.96 19.74 -6.58
CA LEU A 517 -4.90 18.97 -7.25
C LEU A 517 -3.50 19.51 -6.93
N GLU A 518 -3.35 20.84 -6.87
CA GLU A 518 -2.09 21.49 -6.46
C GLU A 518 -1.69 21.04 -5.05
N ALA A 519 -2.61 21.17 -4.08
CA ALA A 519 -2.37 20.78 -2.70
C ALA A 519 -2.02 19.29 -2.57
N LEU A 520 -2.72 18.41 -3.31
CA LEU A 520 -2.42 16.98 -3.30
C LEU A 520 -1.06 16.64 -3.92
N ALA A 521 -0.64 17.34 -4.98
CA ALA A 521 0.69 17.17 -5.56
C ALA A 521 1.78 17.60 -4.55
N LEU A 522 1.59 18.75 -3.88
CA LEU A 522 2.47 19.22 -2.81
C LEU A 522 2.50 18.25 -1.61
N CYS A 523 1.37 17.58 -1.31
CA CYS A 523 1.29 16.53 -0.29
C CYS A 523 1.90 15.19 -0.75
N GLN A 524 2.45 15.08 -1.97
CA GLN A 524 2.95 13.84 -2.57
C GLN A 524 1.88 12.73 -2.61
N ASN A 525 0.61 13.10 -2.84
CA ASN A 525 -0.52 12.17 -2.82
C ASN A 525 -1.56 12.48 -3.91
N LEU A 526 -1.10 12.84 -5.11
CA LEU A 526 -1.99 13.15 -6.25
C LEU A 526 -2.90 11.97 -6.62
N SER A 527 -2.47 10.73 -6.37
CA SER A 527 -3.30 9.52 -6.55
C SER A 527 -4.58 9.52 -5.71
N ALA A 528 -4.65 10.26 -4.59
CA ALA A 528 -5.86 10.41 -3.80
C ALA A 528 -6.96 11.12 -4.58
N ALA A 529 -6.62 12.05 -5.48
CA ALA A 529 -7.61 12.75 -6.31
C ALA A 529 -8.40 11.78 -7.18
N MET A 530 -7.72 10.79 -7.76
CA MET A 530 -8.35 9.79 -8.59
C MET A 530 -9.30 8.91 -7.81
N LYS A 531 -8.87 8.44 -6.62
CA LYS A 531 -9.71 7.63 -5.74
C LYS A 531 -10.97 8.41 -5.39
N ALA A 532 -10.84 9.68 -5.03
CA ALA A 532 -11.98 10.54 -4.72
C ALA A 532 -12.92 10.73 -5.92
N LEU A 533 -12.39 11.01 -7.13
CA LEU A 533 -13.22 11.16 -8.34
C LEU A 533 -13.92 9.85 -8.74
N ILE A 534 -13.27 8.69 -8.57
CA ILE A 534 -13.89 7.37 -8.79
C ILE A 534 -15.03 7.14 -7.80
N ILE A 535 -14.82 7.46 -6.52
CA ILE A 535 -15.87 7.41 -5.50
C ILE A 535 -17.06 8.28 -5.93
N LEU A 536 -16.82 9.52 -6.35
CA LEU A 536 -17.88 10.40 -6.81
C LEU A 536 -18.60 9.84 -8.04
N ARG A 537 -17.87 9.31 -9.02
CA ARG A 537 -18.45 8.71 -10.23
C ARG A 537 -19.37 7.55 -9.87
N ASP A 538 -18.94 6.68 -8.96
CA ASP A 538 -19.65 5.46 -8.61
C ASP A 538 -20.88 5.76 -7.72
N LEU A 539 -20.79 6.75 -6.85
CA LEU A 539 -21.88 7.20 -5.97
C LEU A 539 -22.89 8.10 -6.70
N LEU A 540 -22.42 9.13 -7.41
CA LEU A 540 -23.26 10.20 -7.96
C LEU A 540 -23.60 10.02 -9.44
N GLY A 541 -22.90 9.15 -10.17
CA GLY A 541 -23.04 8.98 -11.61
C GLY A 541 -24.41 8.44 -12.06
N LYS A 542 -25.28 8.04 -11.12
CA LYS A 542 -26.65 7.56 -11.38
C LYS A 542 -27.73 8.62 -11.13
N GLU A 543 -27.43 9.68 -10.38
CA GLU A 543 -28.45 10.61 -9.88
C GLU A 543 -28.66 11.80 -10.82
N GLN A 544 -27.59 12.40 -11.36
CA GLN A 544 -27.68 13.56 -12.25
C GLN A 544 -26.68 13.49 -13.42
N ALA A 545 -27.15 13.75 -14.64
CA ALA A 545 -26.32 13.73 -15.85
C ALA A 545 -25.20 14.79 -15.81
N SER A 546 -25.50 15.98 -15.29
CA SER A 546 -24.54 17.09 -15.13
C SER A 546 -23.36 16.74 -14.22
N TYR A 547 -23.61 16.00 -13.13
CA TYR A 547 -22.57 15.57 -12.19
C TYR A 547 -21.63 14.58 -12.84
N LYS A 548 -22.21 13.61 -13.55
CA LYS A 548 -21.44 12.62 -14.32
C LYS A 548 -20.55 13.29 -15.36
N GLU A 549 -21.07 14.24 -16.13
CA GLU A 549 -20.28 14.94 -17.16
C GLU A 549 -19.08 15.69 -16.56
N LEU A 550 -19.28 16.41 -15.45
CA LEU A 550 -18.20 17.14 -14.78
C LEU A 550 -17.13 16.19 -14.21
N ILE A 551 -17.54 15.09 -13.56
CA ILE A 551 -16.61 14.12 -12.97
C ILE A 551 -15.81 13.41 -14.07
N GLU A 552 -16.44 13.03 -15.19
CA GLU A 552 -15.75 12.43 -16.32
C GLU A 552 -14.77 13.42 -17.00
N ASP A 553 -15.13 14.70 -17.09
CA ASP A 553 -14.23 15.76 -17.57
C ASP A 553 -13.02 15.94 -16.63
N ALA A 554 -13.26 15.96 -15.32
CA ALA A 554 -12.23 16.04 -14.29
C ALA A 554 -11.28 14.84 -14.29
N LEU A 555 -11.82 13.63 -14.45
CA LEU A 555 -11.04 12.41 -14.60
C LEU A 555 -10.16 12.48 -15.85
N ARG A 556 -10.71 12.86 -17.01
CA ARG A 556 -9.94 13.03 -18.24
C ARG A 556 -8.82 14.08 -18.11
N PHE A 557 -9.12 15.21 -17.48
CA PHE A 557 -8.13 16.23 -17.19
C PHE A 557 -6.98 15.65 -16.35
N LEU A 558 -7.31 14.97 -15.25
CA LEU A 558 -6.32 14.38 -14.38
C LEU A 558 -5.51 13.28 -15.08
N TYR A 559 -6.13 12.38 -15.85
CA TYR A 559 -5.43 11.33 -16.58
C TYR A 559 -4.41 11.86 -17.60
N LEU A 560 -4.75 12.93 -18.31
CA LEU A 560 -3.87 13.49 -19.33
C LEU A 560 -2.67 14.21 -18.70
N PHE A 561 -2.89 14.93 -17.60
CA PHE A 561 -1.88 15.80 -17.01
C PHE A 561 -1.18 15.22 -15.78
N PHE A 562 -1.59 14.03 -15.28
CA PHE A 562 -1.13 13.44 -14.01
C PHE A 562 0.37 13.59 -13.77
N SER A 563 1.19 13.06 -14.68
CA SER A 563 2.66 13.06 -14.55
C SER A 563 3.25 14.47 -14.48
N VAL A 564 2.69 15.41 -15.25
CA VAL A 564 3.18 16.80 -15.26
C VAL A 564 2.83 17.50 -13.94
N ILE A 565 1.63 17.26 -13.41
CA ILE A 565 1.16 17.85 -12.14
C ILE A 565 1.98 17.30 -10.97
N GLU A 566 2.27 16.00 -11.00
CA GLU A 566 3.04 15.33 -9.97
C GLU A 566 4.48 15.87 -9.88
N ASP A 567 5.15 16.09 -11.01
CA ASP A 567 6.51 16.64 -11.02
C ASP A 567 6.52 18.18 -10.88
N TYR A 568 5.50 18.88 -11.36
CA TYR A 568 5.39 20.34 -11.42
C TYR A 568 3.98 20.83 -11.05
N PRO A 569 3.66 20.99 -9.75
CA PRO A 569 2.29 21.24 -9.27
C PRO A 569 1.57 22.42 -9.95
N LEU A 570 2.28 23.51 -10.23
CA LEU A 570 1.70 24.72 -10.84
C LEU A 570 1.44 24.61 -12.36
N GLN A 571 1.90 23.56 -13.03
CA GLN A 571 1.62 23.35 -14.46
C GLN A 571 0.14 23.14 -14.74
N ILE A 572 -0.68 22.78 -13.75
CA ILE A 572 -2.15 22.72 -13.90
C ILE A 572 -2.75 24.02 -14.45
N TYR A 573 -2.22 25.18 -14.05
CA TYR A 573 -2.71 26.49 -14.49
C TYR A 573 -2.09 26.96 -15.81
N ALA A 574 -1.07 26.24 -16.28
CA ALA A 574 -0.40 26.48 -17.55
C ALA A 574 -0.73 25.34 -18.51
N SER A 575 0.08 24.28 -18.57
CA SER A 575 -0.12 23.19 -19.52
C SER A 575 -1.50 22.53 -19.37
N GLY A 576 -1.98 22.34 -18.14
CA GLY A 576 -3.30 21.73 -17.88
C GLY A 576 -4.43 22.50 -18.57
N LEU A 577 -4.63 23.76 -18.21
CA LEU A 577 -5.69 24.59 -18.77
C LEU A 577 -5.50 24.98 -20.25
N LEU A 578 -4.27 25.23 -20.69
CA LEU A 578 -4.00 25.70 -22.05
C LEU A 578 -4.19 24.60 -23.09
N PHE A 579 -3.83 23.36 -22.77
CA PHE A 579 -3.90 22.23 -23.68
C PHE A 579 -5.17 21.38 -23.51
N SER A 580 -6.04 21.70 -22.54
CA SER A 580 -7.39 21.14 -22.48
C SER A 580 -8.26 21.58 -23.67
N PRO A 581 -9.20 20.75 -24.14
CA PRO A 581 -10.16 21.09 -25.20
C PRO A 581 -11.01 22.32 -24.89
N HIS A 582 -11.57 22.98 -25.90
CA HIS A 582 -12.40 24.19 -25.71
C HIS A 582 -13.68 23.95 -24.89
N ASN A 583 -14.30 22.77 -25.04
CA ASN A 583 -15.51 22.38 -24.34
C ASN A 583 -15.25 21.65 -23.00
N SER A 584 -14.00 21.55 -22.55
CA SER A 584 -13.71 20.98 -21.24
C SER A 584 -14.36 21.83 -20.14
N LEU A 585 -15.20 21.17 -19.34
CA LEU A 585 -15.93 21.78 -18.22
C LEU A 585 -14.99 22.35 -17.16
N ILE A 586 -13.87 21.66 -16.88
CA ILE A 586 -12.81 22.14 -15.99
C ILE A 586 -12.12 23.35 -16.60
N ARG A 587 -11.77 23.31 -17.89
CA ARG A 587 -11.11 24.46 -18.55
C ARG A 587 -11.96 25.72 -18.48
N GLN A 588 -13.25 25.62 -18.81
CA GLN A 588 -14.17 26.74 -18.81
C GLN A 588 -14.31 27.37 -17.41
N ARG A 589 -14.43 26.54 -16.38
CA ARG A 589 -14.60 26.99 -14.99
C ARG A 589 -13.37 27.71 -14.44
N PHE A 590 -12.17 27.21 -14.77
CA PHE A 590 -10.93 27.75 -14.25
C PHE A 590 -10.20 28.66 -15.23
N GLN A 591 -10.85 29.09 -16.32
CA GLN A 591 -10.22 29.87 -17.38
C GLN A 591 -9.56 31.15 -16.85
N GLN A 592 -10.14 31.82 -15.85
CA GLN A 592 -9.53 33.01 -15.25
C GLN A 592 -8.18 32.77 -14.57
N HIS A 593 -7.86 31.53 -14.21
CA HIS A 593 -6.60 31.17 -13.57
C HIS A 593 -5.48 30.85 -14.56
N THR A 594 -5.80 30.79 -15.86
CA THR A 594 -4.85 30.51 -16.94
C THR A 594 -3.70 31.51 -16.95
N SER A 595 -2.47 31.03 -17.11
CA SER A 595 -1.29 31.90 -17.21
C SER A 595 -1.40 32.89 -18.38
N GLY A 596 -1.41 34.19 -18.09
CA GLY A 596 -1.41 35.28 -19.09
C GLY A 596 -0.06 35.50 -19.78
N VAL A 597 0.91 34.62 -19.56
CA VAL A 597 2.28 34.74 -20.09
C VAL A 597 2.34 34.50 -21.61
N PHE A 598 1.33 33.81 -22.18
CA PHE A 598 1.31 33.45 -23.60
C PHE A 598 0.53 34.47 -24.44
N SER A 599 1.21 35.15 -25.35
CA SER A 599 0.59 36.09 -26.30
C SER A 599 -0.26 35.41 -27.38
N LYS A 600 -0.05 34.11 -27.61
CA LYS A 600 -0.82 33.28 -28.53
C LYS A 600 -1.14 31.95 -27.87
N LEU A 601 -2.42 31.62 -27.77
CA LEU A 601 -2.90 30.36 -27.21
C LEU A 601 -2.65 29.21 -28.19
N PRO A 602 -2.41 27.99 -27.69
CA PRO A 602 -2.28 26.80 -28.54
C PRO A 602 -3.61 26.52 -29.26
N LYS A 603 -3.51 25.92 -30.44
CA LYS A 603 -4.68 25.35 -31.11
C LYS A 603 -4.98 24.00 -30.46
N VAL A 604 -6.19 23.86 -29.93
CA VAL A 604 -6.67 22.64 -29.28
C VAL A 604 -7.99 22.22 -29.90
N ASP A 605 -8.35 20.96 -29.72
CA ASP A 605 -9.63 20.43 -30.20
C ASP A 605 -10.81 21.00 -29.40
N ASP A 606 -12.01 20.90 -29.96
CA ASP A 606 -13.22 21.35 -29.27
C ASP A 606 -13.56 20.41 -28.10
N ASP A 607 -13.49 19.09 -28.33
CA ASP A 607 -13.81 18.07 -27.35
C ASP A 607 -12.60 17.18 -27.02
N TRP A 608 -12.68 16.45 -25.91
CA TRP A 608 -11.67 15.45 -25.58
C TRP A 608 -11.56 14.39 -26.66
N THR A 609 -10.32 14.14 -27.10
CA THR A 609 -10.06 13.04 -28.03
C THR A 609 -10.39 11.68 -27.40
N PRO A 610 -10.54 10.61 -28.21
CA PRO A 610 -10.70 9.25 -27.67
C PRO A 610 -9.51 8.76 -26.82
N ILE A 611 -8.38 9.47 -26.84
CA ILE A 611 -7.21 9.17 -26.00
C ILE A 611 -7.55 9.55 -24.56
N ARG A 612 -7.74 8.53 -23.72
CA ARG A 612 -8.09 8.71 -22.31
C ARG A 612 -6.91 8.94 -21.39
N SER A 613 -5.79 8.29 -21.67
CA SER A 613 -4.60 8.29 -20.83
C SER A 613 -3.37 8.04 -21.71
N ILE A 614 -2.27 8.66 -21.34
CA ILE A 614 -0.98 8.51 -22.01
C ILE A 614 0.01 8.09 -20.94
N TYR A 615 0.61 6.91 -21.13
CA TYR A 615 1.74 6.48 -20.33
C TYR A 615 2.98 6.44 -21.22
N GLU A 616 3.92 7.34 -20.94
CA GLU A 616 5.21 7.37 -21.59
C GLU A 616 6.22 6.62 -20.71
N HIS A 617 6.65 5.46 -21.17
CA HIS A 617 7.72 4.73 -20.50
C HIS A 617 9.09 5.30 -20.88
N LEU A 618 10.05 5.29 -19.95
CA LEU A 618 11.39 5.86 -20.16
C LEU A 618 12.05 5.30 -21.45
N PRO A 619 12.78 6.16 -22.20
CA PRO A 619 13.33 5.79 -23.50
C PRO A 619 14.57 4.91 -23.32
N ASP A 620 14.39 3.62 -23.10
CA ASP A 620 15.40 2.61 -23.41
C ASP A 620 15.00 1.89 -24.70
N ILE A 621 15.93 1.79 -25.63
CA ILE A 621 15.77 1.29 -27.01
C ILE A 621 15.27 -0.17 -27.00
N HIS A 622 15.47 -0.86 -25.88
CA HIS A 622 15.09 -2.24 -25.68
C HIS A 622 13.71 -2.43 -25.01
N ASN A 623 13.01 -1.36 -24.61
CA ASN A 623 11.76 -1.45 -23.84
C ASN A 623 10.47 -1.28 -24.69
N ARG A 624 10.51 -1.73 -25.94
CA ARG A 624 9.36 -1.67 -26.85
C ARG A 624 8.27 -2.66 -26.40
N ALA A 625 7.03 -2.20 -26.35
CA ALA A 625 5.87 -3.07 -26.16
C ALA A 625 5.83 -4.17 -27.24
N ARG A 626 5.79 -5.43 -26.81
CA ARG A 626 5.78 -6.65 -27.63
C ARG A 626 4.36 -7.17 -27.82
N THR A 627 3.60 -7.28 -26.74
CA THR A 627 2.19 -7.69 -26.76
C THR A 627 1.37 -6.71 -25.95
N ILE A 628 0.16 -6.43 -26.44
CA ILE A 628 -0.83 -5.59 -25.79
C ILE A 628 -2.15 -6.34 -25.91
N SER A 629 -2.77 -6.69 -24.79
CA SER A 629 -4.04 -7.44 -24.79
C SER A 629 -4.95 -6.94 -23.70
N PHE A 630 -6.20 -6.67 -24.07
CA PHE A 630 -7.28 -6.51 -23.10
C PHE A 630 -7.75 -7.87 -22.60
N ALA A 631 -8.17 -7.87 -21.34
CA ALA A 631 -9.06 -8.87 -20.79
C ALA A 631 -10.48 -8.68 -21.40
N PRO A 632 -11.02 -9.63 -22.20
CA PRO A 632 -12.32 -9.56 -22.88
C PRO A 632 -13.53 -9.20 -22.01
N SER A 633 -13.45 -9.38 -20.69
CA SER A 633 -14.53 -9.08 -19.74
C SER A 633 -14.18 -8.01 -18.71
N SER A 634 -13.05 -7.32 -18.83
CA SER A 634 -12.66 -6.30 -17.86
C SER A 634 -11.91 -5.12 -18.48
N ASP A 635 -11.82 -4.02 -17.73
CA ASP A 635 -11.05 -2.83 -18.10
C ASP A 635 -9.53 -3.02 -17.91
N LEU A 636 -9.07 -4.28 -17.88
CA LEU A 636 -7.70 -4.64 -17.60
C LEU A 636 -6.93 -4.82 -18.90
N LEU A 637 -5.86 -4.05 -19.02
CA LEU A 637 -4.93 -4.09 -20.13
C LEU A 637 -3.60 -4.66 -19.65
N PHE A 638 -3.11 -5.68 -20.35
CA PHE A 638 -1.76 -6.19 -20.15
C PHE A 638 -0.85 -5.70 -21.27
N VAL A 639 0.30 -5.16 -20.89
CA VAL A 639 1.34 -4.73 -21.82
C VAL A 639 2.61 -5.47 -21.48
N THR A 640 3.15 -6.21 -22.42
CA THR A 640 4.47 -6.84 -22.27
C THR A 640 5.50 -6.04 -23.04
N THR A 641 6.68 -5.86 -22.48
CA THR A 641 7.87 -5.38 -23.18
C THR A 641 8.89 -6.53 -23.26
N SER A 642 10.10 -6.25 -23.75
CA SER A 642 11.18 -7.24 -23.73
C SER A 642 11.67 -7.60 -22.32
N PHE A 643 11.38 -6.81 -21.29
CA PHE A 643 11.85 -7.06 -19.92
C PHE A 643 10.79 -6.88 -18.84
N ALA A 644 9.56 -6.53 -19.21
CA ALA A 644 8.54 -6.23 -18.23
C ALA A 644 7.15 -6.70 -18.67
N LEU A 645 6.34 -7.11 -17.71
CA LEU A 645 4.90 -7.21 -17.83
C LEU A 645 4.30 -6.04 -17.04
N PHE A 646 3.35 -5.35 -17.65
CA PHE A 646 2.57 -4.29 -17.05
C PHE A 646 1.10 -4.70 -17.06
N ARG A 647 0.38 -4.30 -16.02
CA ARG A 647 -1.06 -4.44 -15.88
C ARG A 647 -1.64 -3.06 -15.65
N TRP A 648 -2.72 -2.75 -16.33
CA TRP A 648 -3.32 -1.44 -16.25
C TRP A 648 -4.83 -1.55 -16.15
N HIS A 649 -5.40 -1.16 -15.01
CA HIS A 649 -6.84 -0.94 -14.92
C HIS A 649 -7.18 0.42 -15.54
N VAL A 650 -7.47 0.45 -16.84
CA VAL A 650 -7.54 1.68 -17.64
C VAL A 650 -8.59 2.68 -17.12
N ASN A 651 -9.64 2.20 -16.43
CA ASN A 651 -10.71 3.04 -15.85
C ASN A 651 -10.53 3.37 -14.36
N GLN A 652 -9.47 2.87 -13.71
CA GLN A 652 -9.25 3.00 -12.27
C GLN A 652 -7.87 3.57 -11.91
N GLU A 653 -6.87 3.38 -12.77
CA GLU A 653 -5.47 3.70 -12.49
C GLU A 653 -4.91 4.66 -13.56
N PRO A 654 -4.08 5.65 -13.18
CA PRO A 654 -3.59 6.66 -14.13
C PRO A 654 -2.48 6.09 -15.00
N MET A 655 -1.78 5.11 -14.45
CA MET A 655 -0.57 4.52 -14.98
C MET A 655 -0.65 3.00 -14.83
N PRO A 656 -0.06 2.26 -15.77
CA PRO A 656 0.11 0.83 -15.65
C PRO A 656 0.97 0.49 -14.42
N GLU A 657 0.54 -0.50 -13.66
CA GLU A 657 1.35 -1.13 -12.63
C GLU A 657 2.38 -2.06 -13.28
N LEU A 658 3.66 -1.87 -12.95
CA LEU A 658 4.72 -2.80 -13.34
C LEU A 658 4.54 -4.11 -12.57
N VAL A 659 4.13 -5.16 -13.27
CA VAL A 659 3.81 -6.44 -12.68
C VAL A 659 5.06 -7.29 -12.45
N GLU A 660 5.86 -7.52 -13.47
CA GLU A 660 7.02 -8.41 -13.36
C GLU A 660 8.15 -7.87 -14.22
N MET A 661 9.40 -7.88 -13.72
CA MET A 661 10.58 -7.68 -14.57
C MET A 661 11.33 -8.98 -14.78
N ILE A 662 11.65 -9.22 -16.04
CA ILE A 662 12.26 -10.42 -16.57
C ILE A 662 13.76 -10.18 -16.76
N ASN A 663 14.57 -11.16 -16.39
CA ASN A 663 16.03 -11.08 -16.51
C ASN A 663 16.46 -10.86 -17.97
N ARG A 664 17.55 -10.09 -18.16
CA ARG A 664 18.05 -9.58 -19.46
C ARG A 664 18.41 -10.63 -20.54
N ASN A 665 18.30 -11.92 -20.24
CA ASN A 665 18.84 -12.99 -21.08
C ASN A 665 17.75 -13.93 -21.58
N SER A 666 16.79 -13.45 -22.38
CA SER A 666 16.27 -14.16 -23.58
C SER A 666 15.04 -13.48 -24.17
N HIS A 667 14.71 -13.87 -25.40
CA HIS A 667 13.52 -13.47 -26.14
C HIS A 667 12.25 -14.12 -25.55
N GLU A 668 11.86 -13.75 -24.34
CA GLU A 668 10.70 -14.33 -23.66
C GLU A 668 9.38 -13.89 -24.32
N LYS A 669 8.49 -14.86 -24.56
CA LYS A 669 7.13 -14.66 -25.06
C LYS A 669 6.16 -14.80 -23.90
N MET A 670 5.12 -13.97 -23.90
CA MET A 670 4.08 -13.97 -22.87
C MET A 670 2.69 -13.83 -23.49
N ALA A 671 1.73 -14.59 -22.96
CA ALA A 671 0.31 -14.45 -23.23
C ALA A 671 -0.47 -14.49 -21.91
N PRO A 672 -0.98 -13.34 -21.44
CA PRO A 672 -1.91 -13.30 -20.32
C PRO A 672 -3.29 -13.81 -20.76
N SER A 673 -4.04 -14.41 -19.83
CA SER A 673 -5.39 -14.83 -20.12
C SER A 673 -6.36 -13.65 -20.11
N PRO A 674 -7.40 -13.74 -20.94
CA PRO A 674 -8.59 -12.92 -20.92
C PRO A 674 -9.22 -12.59 -19.56
N ASP A 675 -9.24 -13.52 -18.62
CA ASP A 675 -9.82 -13.31 -17.28
C ASP A 675 -8.81 -12.78 -16.24
N GLY A 676 -7.55 -12.57 -16.64
CA GLY A 676 -6.45 -12.17 -15.75
C GLY A 676 -6.01 -13.24 -14.76
N LYS A 677 -6.51 -14.48 -14.88
CA LYS A 677 -6.20 -15.58 -13.96
C LYS A 677 -4.94 -16.35 -14.35
N TRP A 678 -4.62 -16.45 -15.63
CA TRP A 678 -3.51 -17.26 -16.12
C TRP A 678 -2.50 -16.42 -16.87
N LEU A 679 -1.23 -16.82 -16.77
CA LEU A 679 -0.15 -16.27 -17.58
C LEU A 679 0.64 -17.41 -18.19
N ALA A 680 0.65 -17.50 -19.52
CA ALA A 680 1.55 -18.37 -20.25
C ALA A 680 2.82 -17.61 -20.62
N PHE A 681 3.99 -18.19 -20.37
CA PHE A 681 5.26 -17.57 -20.70
C PHE A 681 6.37 -18.59 -20.98
N THR A 682 7.40 -18.19 -21.71
CA THR A 682 8.59 -19.01 -21.95
C THR A 682 9.76 -18.51 -21.11
N SER A 683 10.52 -19.40 -20.48
CA SER A 683 11.79 -19.09 -19.83
C SER A 683 12.95 -19.76 -20.57
N SER A 684 14.16 -19.19 -20.47
CA SER A 684 15.40 -19.87 -20.88
C SER A 684 16.31 -20.08 -19.67
N GLY A 685 16.65 -21.33 -19.36
CA GLY A 685 17.60 -21.64 -18.31
C GLY A 685 19.04 -21.69 -18.82
N SER A 686 20.00 -21.09 -18.10
CA SER A 686 21.41 -21.45 -18.21
C SER A 686 21.77 -22.45 -17.11
N LYS A 687 22.09 -23.71 -17.45
CA LYS A 687 22.77 -24.62 -16.51
C LYS A 687 24.26 -24.30 -16.49
N SER A 688 24.78 -24.02 -15.30
CA SER A 688 26.18 -24.18 -14.89
C SER A 688 26.22 -25.55 -14.20
N GLU A 689 27.00 -26.57 -14.54
CA GLU A 689 28.40 -26.72 -14.97
C GLU A 689 28.54 -27.91 -15.93
N SER A 690 29.66 -27.95 -16.66
CA SER A 690 30.20 -29.05 -17.49
C SER A 690 29.57 -29.26 -18.89
N ALA A 691 30.24 -28.66 -19.87
CA ALA A 691 30.36 -29.11 -21.27
C ALA A 691 29.07 -29.40 -22.07
N GLN A 692 28.27 -28.35 -22.32
CA GLN A 692 27.62 -27.97 -23.59
C GLN A 692 26.49 -26.99 -23.25
N ILE A 693 26.61 -25.73 -23.68
CA ILE A 693 25.56 -24.73 -23.47
C ILE A 693 24.47 -24.97 -24.53
N SER A 694 23.47 -25.80 -24.21
CA SER A 694 22.17 -25.71 -24.87
C SER A 694 21.24 -24.87 -23.98
N ALA A 695 20.70 -23.78 -24.54
CA ALA A 695 19.70 -22.98 -23.86
C ALA A 695 18.39 -23.78 -23.83
N GLN A 696 18.14 -24.51 -22.74
CA GLN A 696 16.87 -25.21 -22.58
C GLN A 696 15.77 -24.16 -22.33
N CYS A 697 14.94 -23.93 -23.36
CA CYS A 697 13.71 -23.16 -23.25
C CYS A 697 12.61 -24.01 -22.62
N ALA A 698 11.81 -23.45 -21.73
CA ALA A 698 10.64 -24.10 -21.14
C ALA A 698 9.39 -23.22 -21.28
N LEU A 699 8.25 -23.84 -21.53
CA LEU A 699 6.93 -23.20 -21.53
C LEU A 699 6.28 -23.40 -20.16
N HIS A 700 5.76 -22.33 -19.58
CA HIS A 700 5.10 -22.33 -18.28
C HIS A 700 3.70 -21.76 -18.38
N VAL A 701 2.78 -22.29 -17.56
CA VAL A 701 1.50 -21.66 -17.26
C VAL A 701 1.39 -21.44 -15.76
N ARG A 702 1.14 -20.19 -15.36
CA ARG A 702 1.05 -19.75 -13.97
C ARG A 702 -0.37 -19.31 -13.65
N ASP A 703 -0.89 -19.72 -12.49
CA ASP A 703 -2.04 -19.08 -11.86
C ASP A 703 -1.57 -17.78 -11.22
N TRP A 704 -2.12 -16.69 -11.72
CA TRP A 704 -1.78 -15.33 -11.33
C TRP A 704 -2.13 -15.03 -9.87
N ASN A 705 -3.34 -15.42 -9.45
CA ASN A 705 -3.86 -15.09 -8.12
C ASN A 705 -3.12 -15.84 -7.01
N LEU A 706 -2.67 -17.05 -7.33
CA LEU A 706 -1.94 -17.91 -6.39
C LEU A 706 -0.42 -17.81 -6.55
N ASN A 707 0.05 -17.02 -7.52
CA ASN A 707 1.46 -16.90 -7.93
C ASN A 707 2.16 -18.26 -8.06
N ARG A 708 1.47 -19.24 -8.66
CA ARG A 708 1.92 -20.65 -8.71
C ARG A 708 1.98 -21.16 -10.14
N ILE A 709 3.10 -21.77 -10.53
CA ILE A 709 3.19 -22.50 -11.80
C ILE A 709 2.34 -23.76 -11.70
N ILE A 710 1.35 -23.89 -12.58
CA ILE A 710 0.46 -25.05 -12.65
C ILE A 710 1.15 -26.20 -13.36
N TRP A 711 1.82 -25.91 -14.48
CA TRP A 711 2.63 -26.87 -15.21
C TRP A 711 3.74 -26.19 -16.00
N SER A 712 4.77 -26.97 -16.31
CA SER A 712 5.91 -26.57 -17.14
C SER A 712 6.22 -27.66 -18.15
N LYS A 713 6.63 -27.29 -19.35
CA LYS A 713 7.06 -28.20 -20.40
C LYS A 713 8.42 -27.77 -20.95
N GLU A 714 9.42 -28.64 -20.89
CA GLU A 714 10.69 -28.41 -21.56
C GLU A 714 10.52 -28.50 -23.08
N LEU A 715 11.15 -27.58 -23.81
CA LEU A 715 10.94 -27.44 -25.25
C LEU A 715 11.99 -28.14 -26.13
N GLU A 716 12.99 -28.83 -25.55
CA GLU A 716 13.98 -29.64 -26.29
C GLU A 716 14.47 -28.97 -27.61
N ASP A 717 14.98 -27.74 -27.49
CA ASP A 717 15.47 -26.86 -28.58
C ASP A 717 14.40 -26.28 -29.54
N ARG A 718 13.10 -26.49 -29.30
CA ARG A 718 12.02 -25.84 -30.07
C ARG A 718 11.84 -24.38 -29.65
N GLN A 719 11.93 -23.47 -30.61
CA GLN A 719 11.68 -22.04 -30.39
C GLN A 719 10.19 -21.71 -30.52
N VAL A 720 9.60 -21.15 -29.47
CA VAL A 720 8.23 -20.62 -29.52
C VAL A 720 8.21 -19.30 -30.28
N LEU A 721 7.53 -19.27 -31.42
CA LEU A 721 7.40 -18.07 -32.25
C LEU A 721 6.30 -17.14 -31.71
N GLY A 722 5.28 -17.72 -31.08
CA GLY A 722 4.33 -17.01 -30.24
C GLY A 722 3.30 -17.95 -29.60
N MET A 723 2.40 -17.34 -28.84
CA MET A 723 1.37 -18.05 -28.08
C MET A 723 0.16 -17.12 -27.85
N GLY A 724 -0.99 -17.72 -27.56
CA GLY A 724 -2.21 -16.99 -27.20
C GLY A 724 -3.17 -17.86 -26.40
N ILE A 725 -3.81 -17.28 -25.39
CA ILE A 725 -4.86 -17.95 -24.60
C ILE A 725 -6.22 -17.60 -25.20
N SER A 726 -7.11 -18.58 -25.28
CA SER A 726 -8.47 -18.41 -25.82
C SER A 726 -9.31 -17.44 -24.98
N PRO A 727 -10.28 -16.72 -25.58
CA PRO A 727 -11.19 -15.79 -24.88
C PRO A 727 -11.88 -16.34 -23.62
N ASP A 728 -12.22 -17.62 -23.60
CA ASP A 728 -12.80 -18.33 -22.45
C ASP A 728 -11.79 -18.76 -21.37
N SER A 729 -10.51 -18.45 -21.56
CA SER A 729 -9.39 -18.79 -20.67
C SER A 729 -9.21 -20.29 -20.41
N GLN A 730 -9.69 -21.16 -21.30
CA GLN A 730 -9.59 -22.62 -21.15
C GLN A 730 -8.45 -23.25 -21.94
N CYS A 731 -8.00 -22.62 -23.02
CA CYS A 731 -7.01 -23.22 -23.92
C CYS A 731 -5.83 -22.28 -24.16
N LEU A 732 -4.64 -22.85 -24.28
CA LEU A 732 -3.42 -22.15 -24.69
C LEU A 732 -2.97 -22.70 -26.04
N LEU A 733 -2.87 -21.83 -27.04
CA LEU A 733 -2.32 -22.16 -28.34
C LEU A 733 -0.88 -21.65 -28.44
N VAL A 734 0.02 -22.54 -28.85
CA VAL A 734 1.45 -22.25 -29.01
C VAL A 734 1.86 -22.66 -30.41
N TRP A 735 2.68 -21.85 -31.07
CA TRP A 735 3.18 -22.18 -32.39
C TRP A 735 4.68 -22.05 -32.51
N TYR A 736 5.22 -22.95 -33.30
CA TYR A 736 6.64 -23.13 -33.61
C TYR A 736 6.84 -22.93 -35.11
N ASP A 737 8.03 -23.25 -35.62
CA ASP A 737 8.36 -23.09 -37.04
C ASP A 737 7.61 -24.10 -37.94
N GLU A 738 7.42 -25.33 -37.46
CA GLU A 738 6.83 -26.42 -38.23
C GLU A 738 5.58 -27.03 -37.59
N GLU A 739 5.12 -26.52 -36.44
CA GLU A 739 4.00 -27.11 -35.69
C GLU A 739 3.17 -26.08 -34.92
N LEU A 740 1.90 -26.40 -34.74
CA LEU A 740 0.95 -25.74 -33.84
C LEU A 740 0.55 -26.72 -32.73
N GLU A 741 0.61 -26.32 -31.46
CA GLU A 741 0.20 -27.11 -30.31
C GLU A 741 -0.90 -26.39 -29.52
N LEU A 742 -2.05 -27.05 -29.30
CA LEU A 742 -3.14 -26.57 -28.44
C LEU A 742 -3.14 -27.34 -27.13
N TYR A 743 -3.03 -26.62 -26.02
CA TYR A 743 -3.08 -27.13 -24.66
C TYR A 743 -4.40 -26.78 -24.00
N ASP A 744 -4.91 -27.68 -23.15
CA ASP A 744 -5.75 -27.26 -22.03
C ASP A 744 -4.90 -26.38 -21.10
N ILE A 745 -5.45 -25.28 -20.60
CA ILE A 745 -4.77 -24.39 -19.67
C ILE A 745 -4.26 -25.11 -18.41
N LYS A 746 -4.86 -26.25 -18.03
CA LYS A 746 -4.43 -27.10 -16.91
C LYS A 746 -3.32 -28.10 -17.25
N GLY A 747 -2.87 -28.18 -18.50
CA GLY A 747 -1.69 -28.95 -18.90
C GLY A 747 -1.97 -30.37 -19.39
N ALA A 748 -3.18 -30.66 -19.85
CA ALA A 748 -3.49 -31.95 -20.50
C ALA A 748 -2.71 -32.12 -21.83
N MET A 749 -2.67 -33.35 -22.35
CA MET A 749 -1.93 -33.68 -23.58
C MET A 749 -2.33 -32.77 -24.75
N PRO A 750 -1.38 -32.10 -25.43
CA PRO A 750 -1.71 -31.13 -26.46
C PRO A 750 -2.15 -31.79 -27.77
N GLN A 751 -3.15 -31.21 -28.42
CA GLN A 751 -3.43 -31.50 -29.83
C GLN A 751 -2.37 -30.82 -30.70
N ARG A 752 -1.88 -31.51 -31.74
CA ARG A 752 -0.80 -31.03 -32.60
C ARG A 752 -1.23 -31.02 -34.06
N TRP A 753 -0.86 -29.95 -34.77
CA TRP A 753 -1.01 -29.85 -36.21
C TRP A 753 0.32 -29.49 -36.86
N PRO A 754 0.79 -30.26 -37.85
CA PRO A 754 2.00 -29.91 -38.60
C PRO A 754 1.72 -28.74 -39.55
N LEU A 755 2.71 -27.85 -39.68
CA LEU A 755 2.77 -26.78 -40.68
C LEU A 755 3.77 -27.20 -41.78
N GLU A 756 3.63 -26.64 -42.98
CA GLU A 756 4.59 -26.97 -44.05
C GLU A 756 5.95 -26.28 -43.81
N PRO A 757 7.06 -26.89 -44.23
CA PRO A 757 8.38 -26.26 -44.16
C PRO A 757 8.36 -24.92 -44.92
N LYS A 758 8.74 -23.82 -44.25
CA LYS A 758 8.70 -22.39 -44.69
C LYS A 758 7.39 -21.63 -44.42
N ASP A 759 6.42 -22.24 -43.74
CA ASP A 759 5.22 -21.53 -43.27
C ASP A 759 5.56 -20.62 -42.09
N ARG A 760 5.46 -19.31 -42.29
CA ARG A 760 5.64 -18.34 -41.19
C ARG A 760 4.31 -17.80 -40.71
N VAL A 761 3.89 -18.20 -39.50
CA VAL A 761 2.73 -17.59 -38.83
C VAL A 761 3.04 -16.13 -38.46
N ILE A 762 2.33 -15.19 -39.09
CA ILE A 762 2.49 -13.75 -38.83
C ILE A 762 1.59 -13.30 -37.68
N ARG A 763 0.31 -13.70 -37.72
CA ARG A 763 -0.72 -13.26 -36.79
C ARG A 763 -1.72 -14.37 -36.53
N LEU A 764 -2.30 -14.30 -35.33
CA LEU A 764 -3.34 -15.19 -34.85
C LEU A 764 -4.49 -14.37 -34.27
N SER A 765 -5.71 -14.82 -34.48
CA SER A 765 -6.89 -14.32 -33.77
C SER A 765 -7.83 -15.46 -33.44
N PHE A 766 -8.29 -15.53 -32.20
CA PHE A 766 -9.40 -16.40 -31.81
C PHE A 766 -10.73 -15.76 -32.24
N SER A 767 -11.75 -16.58 -32.48
CA SER A 767 -13.14 -16.13 -32.52
C SER A 767 -13.62 -15.81 -31.11
N SER A 768 -14.61 -14.92 -31.00
CA SER A 768 -15.14 -14.46 -29.71
C SER A 768 -15.74 -15.58 -28.85
N ASP A 769 -16.23 -16.66 -29.48
CA ASP A 769 -16.78 -17.84 -28.81
C ASP A 769 -15.73 -18.93 -28.52
N SER A 770 -14.46 -18.65 -28.79
CA SER A 770 -13.33 -19.59 -28.59
C SER A 770 -13.46 -20.90 -29.39
N THR A 771 -14.30 -20.96 -30.43
CA THR A 771 -14.46 -22.19 -31.24
C THR A 771 -13.58 -22.21 -32.48
N TRP A 772 -13.15 -21.04 -32.98
CA TRP A 772 -12.32 -20.92 -34.17
C TRP A 772 -11.05 -20.12 -33.92
N VAL A 773 -10.02 -20.39 -34.71
CA VAL A 773 -8.79 -19.61 -34.78
C VAL A 773 -8.50 -19.27 -36.24
N ALA A 774 -8.23 -18.00 -36.51
CA ALA A 774 -7.68 -17.56 -37.78
C ALA A 774 -6.15 -17.43 -37.66
N LEU A 775 -5.40 -18.11 -38.54
CA LEU A 775 -3.95 -17.96 -38.67
C LEU A 775 -3.63 -17.28 -40.00
N ASN A 776 -2.83 -16.22 -39.95
CA ASN A 776 -2.19 -15.69 -41.13
C ASN A 776 -0.82 -16.36 -41.30
N ILE A 777 -0.67 -17.15 -42.36
CA ILE A 777 0.55 -17.88 -42.70
C ILE A 777 1.13 -17.27 -43.98
N GLN A 778 2.40 -16.89 -43.94
CA GLN A 778 3.15 -16.40 -45.09
C GLN A 778 4.02 -17.49 -45.69
N ARG A 779 3.77 -17.78 -46.98
CA ARG A 779 4.59 -18.65 -47.83
C ARG A 779 5.30 -17.81 -48.87
N ILE A 780 6.60 -17.57 -48.68
CA ILE A 780 7.51 -16.87 -49.61
C ILE A 780 7.03 -15.43 -49.94
N THR A 781 6.05 -15.26 -50.84
CA THR A 781 5.46 -13.97 -51.26
C THR A 781 3.94 -13.88 -51.08
N ILE A 782 3.26 -14.96 -50.68
CA ILE A 782 1.80 -14.99 -50.52
C ILE A 782 1.45 -15.16 -49.04
N SER A 783 0.51 -14.37 -48.55
CA SER A 783 -0.06 -14.45 -47.19
C SER A 783 -1.45 -15.05 -47.31
N THR A 784 -1.67 -16.19 -46.66
CA THR A 784 -2.93 -16.94 -46.68
C THR A 784 -3.52 -16.95 -45.28
N ILE A 785 -4.84 -16.75 -45.18
CA ILE A 785 -5.56 -16.85 -43.91
C ILE A 785 -6.21 -18.24 -43.85
N TYR A 786 -5.85 -19.01 -42.84
CA TYR A 786 -6.44 -20.31 -42.53
C TYR A 786 -7.38 -20.15 -41.35
N VAL A 787 -8.55 -20.80 -41.41
CA VAL A 787 -9.51 -20.80 -40.29
C VAL A 787 -9.65 -22.23 -39.75
N PHE A 788 -9.40 -22.38 -38.46
CA PHE A 788 -9.31 -23.64 -37.74
C PHE A 788 -10.46 -23.77 -36.77
N ASN A 789 -11.15 -24.89 -36.77
CA ASN A 789 -12.07 -25.22 -35.68
C ASN A 789 -11.30 -25.91 -34.55
N LEU A 790 -11.28 -25.32 -33.36
CA LEU A 790 -10.56 -25.84 -32.20
C LEU A 790 -11.18 -27.14 -31.63
N ARG A 791 -12.45 -27.43 -31.91
CA ARG A 791 -13.13 -28.65 -31.44
C ARG A 791 -12.94 -29.85 -32.36
N THR A 792 -12.92 -29.62 -33.68
CA THR A 792 -12.84 -30.69 -34.68
C THR A 792 -11.44 -30.86 -35.28
N GLY A 793 -10.54 -29.89 -35.10
CA GLY A 793 -9.19 -29.91 -35.65
C GLY A 793 -9.13 -29.85 -37.18
N SER A 794 -10.21 -29.45 -37.84
CA SER A 794 -10.34 -29.39 -39.31
C SER A 794 -10.05 -27.98 -39.85
N PHE A 795 -9.32 -27.93 -40.95
CA PHE A 795 -9.07 -26.72 -41.74
C PHE A 795 -10.28 -26.40 -42.62
N VAL A 796 -10.66 -25.13 -42.72
CA VAL A 796 -11.61 -24.61 -43.71
C VAL A 796 -10.90 -23.64 -44.64
#